data_AF-A0A8C1G697-F1
#
_entry.id   AF-A0A8C1G697-F1
#
_cell.length_a   1.000
_cell.length_b   1.000
_cell.length_c   1.000
_cell.angle_alpha   90.00
_cell.angle_beta   90.00
_cell.angle_gamma   90.00
#
_symmetry.space_group_name_H-M   'P 1'
#
loop_
_entity.id
_entity.type
_entity.pdbx_description
1 polymer ?
#
loop_
_entity_poly.entity_id
_entity_poly.type
_entity_poly.pdbx_seq_one_letter_code
_entity_poly.pdbx_strand_id
1 'polypeptide(L)'
;MAAYRSAAGFQRVLLAFKHVCLKQRCGVIICRYSTVYDPNEKTFDKILIANRGEIACRVIKTCKKMGIKTVAVHSDVDSSAVHVKMADEAVCVGPAPTSKSYLNMDAIMNAVKQTGAQAVHMHLLSKVMFIFLFQDAEEAVKIAGEIGYPVMIKASAGGGGKGMRISWNDEETREGFRFSSQEAASSFGDDRLLIEKFIDNPRHIEIQVLADKHGNALWLNERECSIQRRNQKVVEEAPSTFLDPDTRRAMGEQAVSLAKAVKYSSAGTVEFLVDSQKNFYFLEMNTRLQVEHPITECITGLDLVHQMIRIAKGYKLQQKQSDIPINGWAIESRVYAEDPYKSFGLPSIGRLSQYQEPLNLPNVRVDSGIQEGSDISIYYDPMISKLVTYGKTREEALKKMEEALDNYVIRGVTHNIPLLREIIVHPRFVSGDISTKFLPEVYPDGFKGHMLTAGERRELLATAAALYVAAQLRSQKFLGDLRVSIVPAESRQWELCVELDKGVHMLGVSRAGNNYTVEIDGEKVEVSGEWNLASALLPITINGKHRNLQCLLRTAAGEITLQYLGTSFKLRVLSKLAAYLSKHMPEKIPEDTSSILRSPMPGSVVAVSVKPGDNVAEGQEICVIEAMKMQNSMTAAKTAKVKSVHCKAGDTVGEGDLLVELE
;
A
#
# COMPACT_ATOMS: atom_id res chain seq x y z
N MET A 1 -73.58 -39.42 -1.78
CA MET A 1 -72.91 -40.73 -1.84
C MET A 1 -71.42 -40.52 -1.58
N ALA A 2 -70.86 -41.24 -0.58
CA ALA A 2 -69.45 -41.49 -0.25
C ALA A 2 -68.47 -40.29 -0.26
N ALA A 3 -68.03 -39.70 0.86
CA ALA A 3 -67.16 -40.23 1.92
C ALA A 3 -65.86 -40.88 1.41
N TYR A 4 -64.69 -40.34 1.77
CA TYR A 4 -63.68 -41.04 2.59
C TYR A 4 -62.54 -40.10 3.07
N ARG A 5 -62.60 -39.79 4.37
CA ARG A 5 -61.54 -39.79 5.41
C ARG A 5 -60.28 -38.88 5.33
N SER A 6 -60.28 -37.93 6.27
CA SER A 6 -59.18 -37.56 7.18
C SER A 6 -58.61 -38.79 7.93
N ALA A 7 -57.40 -38.89 8.49
CA ALA A 7 -56.48 -37.90 9.01
C ALA A 7 -55.07 -38.53 9.19
N ALA A 8 -54.05 -37.65 9.20
CA ALA A 8 -52.87 -37.59 10.07
C ALA A 8 -52.03 -38.85 10.40
N GLY A 9 -50.71 -38.71 10.22
CA GLY A 9 -49.69 -39.30 11.10
C GLY A 9 -48.59 -40.07 10.36
N PHE A 10 -47.33 -39.66 10.61
CA PHE A 10 -46.08 -40.35 10.26
C PHE A 10 -45.54 -40.21 8.82
N GLN A 11 -44.77 -39.13 8.59
CA GLN A 11 -43.34 -39.25 8.23
C GLN A 11 -42.70 -37.85 8.15
N ARG A 12 -42.25 -37.37 9.32
CA ARG A 12 -41.05 -36.52 9.39
C ARG A 12 -39.84 -37.45 9.19
N VAL A 13 -38.78 -36.89 8.61
CA VAL A 13 -37.49 -37.50 8.24
C VAL A 13 -37.47 -37.97 6.77
N LEU A 14 -36.47 -37.46 6.03
CA LEU A 14 -36.13 -37.66 4.61
C LEU A 14 -36.83 -36.76 3.57
N LEU A 15 -36.44 -35.48 3.52
CA LEU A 15 -36.15 -34.78 2.25
C LEU A 15 -35.44 -33.45 2.55
N ALA A 16 -34.21 -33.57 3.06
CA ALA A 16 -33.30 -32.46 3.27
C ALA A 16 -31.92 -32.82 2.70
N PHE A 17 -31.82 -33.09 1.40
CA PHE A 17 -30.54 -33.17 0.68
C PHE A 17 -30.79 -33.07 -0.82
N LYS A 18 -30.85 -31.85 -1.35
CA LYS A 18 -30.60 -31.56 -2.78
C LYS A 18 -30.45 -30.06 -3.07
N HIS A 19 -29.65 -29.35 -2.28
CA HIS A 19 -28.92 -28.17 -2.76
C HIS A 19 -27.46 -28.41 -2.41
N VAL A 20 -26.76 -29.05 -3.35
CA VAL A 20 -25.31 -29.17 -3.32
C VAL A 20 -24.77 -27.74 -3.42
N CYS A 21 -24.38 -27.21 -2.27
CA CYS A 21 -23.45 -26.10 -2.18
C CYS A 21 -22.19 -26.53 -2.94
N LEU A 22 -22.04 -26.07 -4.18
CA LEU A 22 -20.77 -26.09 -4.87
C LEU A 22 -19.81 -25.29 -4.00
N LYS A 23 -19.03 -26.00 -3.18
CA LYS A 23 -17.82 -25.48 -2.56
C LYS A 23 -17.07 -24.70 -3.65
N GLN A 24 -16.98 -23.38 -3.48
CA GLN A 24 -15.94 -22.59 -4.12
C GLN A 24 -14.63 -23.32 -3.87
N ARG A 25 -14.13 -24.03 -4.88
CA ARG A 25 -12.72 -24.38 -4.91
C ARG A 25 -12.02 -23.03 -4.90
N CYS A 26 -11.39 -22.72 -3.78
CA CYS A 26 -10.46 -21.62 -3.62
C CYS A 26 -9.31 -21.88 -4.61
N GLY A 27 -9.52 -21.49 -5.86
CA GLY A 27 -8.53 -21.51 -6.91
C GLY A 27 -7.62 -20.32 -6.67
N VAL A 28 -6.68 -20.47 -5.74
CA VAL A 28 -5.58 -19.52 -5.62
C VAL A 28 -4.79 -19.64 -6.92
N ILE A 29 -4.98 -18.69 -7.84
CA ILE A 29 -4.12 -18.56 -9.02
C ILE A 29 -2.79 -17.99 -8.48
N ILE A 30 -1.95 -18.90 -7.99
CA ILE A 30 -0.59 -18.59 -7.55
C ILE A 30 0.21 -18.26 -8.82
N CYS A 31 0.99 -17.18 -8.79
CA CYS A 31 2.08 -16.96 -9.74
C CYS A 31 2.86 -18.27 -9.89
N ARG A 32 2.73 -18.95 -11.04
CA ARG A 32 3.36 -20.26 -11.25
C ARG A 32 4.85 -20.03 -11.39
N TYR A 33 5.58 -20.15 -10.28
CA TYR A 33 7.03 -20.27 -10.32
C TYR A 33 7.38 -21.44 -11.25
N SER A 34 8.33 -21.23 -12.16
CA SER A 34 8.95 -22.32 -12.94
C SER A 34 9.92 -23.12 -12.09
N THR A 35 10.18 -22.68 -10.84
CA THR A 35 11.04 -23.36 -9.88
C THR A 35 10.50 -24.76 -9.58
N VAL A 36 11.26 -25.78 -10.00
CA VAL A 36 10.99 -27.18 -9.68
C VAL A 36 11.51 -27.45 -8.27
N TYR A 37 10.64 -27.97 -7.41
CA TYR A 37 11.00 -28.43 -6.07
C TYR A 37 11.46 -29.89 -6.18
N ASP A 38 12.72 -30.17 -5.84
CA ASP A 38 13.22 -31.55 -5.79
C ASP A 38 12.86 -32.15 -4.42
N PRO A 39 11.94 -33.12 -4.35
CA PRO A 39 11.55 -33.74 -3.08
C PRO A 39 12.66 -34.60 -2.46
N ASN A 40 13.72 -34.92 -3.19
CA ASN A 40 14.85 -35.71 -2.71
C ASN A 40 15.97 -34.85 -2.09
N GLU A 41 15.93 -33.52 -2.27
CA GLU A 41 16.89 -32.63 -1.61
C GLU A 41 16.63 -32.58 -0.10
N LYS A 42 17.67 -32.77 0.71
CA LYS A 42 17.58 -32.69 2.16
C LYS A 42 17.33 -31.24 2.58
N THR A 43 16.14 -30.97 3.09
CA THR A 43 15.76 -29.65 3.60
C THR A 43 16.08 -29.51 5.10
N PHE A 44 15.75 -28.36 5.69
CA PHE A 44 15.65 -28.24 7.14
C PHE A 44 14.34 -28.86 7.61
N ASP A 45 14.33 -29.49 8.77
CA ASP A 45 13.11 -30.06 9.32
C ASP A 45 12.19 -28.96 9.88
N LYS A 46 12.79 -27.92 10.45
CA LYS A 46 12.08 -26.81 11.11
C LYS A 46 12.86 -25.49 10.98
N ILE A 47 12.17 -24.43 10.55
CA ILE A 47 12.71 -23.07 10.43
C ILE A 47 11.87 -22.10 11.27
N LEU A 48 12.53 -21.23 12.04
CA LEU A 48 11.90 -20.11 12.73
C LEU A 48 11.93 -18.86 11.86
N ILE A 49 10.81 -18.16 11.76
CA ILE A 49 10.67 -16.92 11.00
C ILE A 49 10.70 -15.75 11.99
N ALA A 50 11.83 -15.04 12.05
CA ALA A 50 12.04 -13.89 12.93
C ALA A 50 11.52 -12.60 12.28
N ASN A 51 10.25 -12.58 11.92
CA ASN A 51 9.56 -11.43 11.35
C ASN A 51 8.04 -11.55 11.52
N ARG A 52 7.27 -10.57 11.03
CA ARG A 52 5.80 -10.50 11.09
C ARG A 52 5.19 -10.13 9.74
N GLY A 53 3.86 -10.03 9.70
CA GLY A 53 3.13 -9.47 8.57
C GLY A 53 3.26 -10.28 7.29
N GLU A 54 3.21 -9.59 6.14
CA GLU A 54 3.17 -10.24 4.82
C GLU A 54 4.43 -11.09 4.57
N ILE A 55 5.61 -10.58 4.96
CA ILE A 55 6.88 -11.25 4.68
C ILE A 55 7.01 -12.56 5.47
N ALA A 56 6.48 -12.61 6.69
CA ALA A 56 6.42 -13.86 7.44
C ALA A 56 5.51 -14.88 6.75
N CYS A 57 4.34 -14.43 6.27
CA CYS A 57 3.42 -15.27 5.49
C CYS A 57 4.06 -15.76 4.18
N ARG A 58 4.81 -14.90 3.48
CA ARG A 58 5.56 -15.19 2.25
C ARG A 58 6.59 -16.29 2.48
N VAL A 59 7.36 -16.23 3.57
CA VAL A 59 8.35 -17.27 3.91
C VAL A 59 7.68 -18.57 4.32
N ILE A 60 6.65 -18.53 5.16
CA ILE A 60 5.88 -19.71 5.58
C ILE A 60 5.27 -20.44 4.37
N LYS A 61 4.73 -19.71 3.39
CA LYS A 61 4.19 -20.30 2.14
C LYS A 61 5.24 -21.12 1.40
N THR A 62 6.49 -20.64 1.29
CA THR A 62 7.57 -21.40 0.64
C THR A 62 8.02 -22.58 1.49
N CYS A 63 8.22 -22.41 2.80
CA CYS A 63 8.56 -23.52 3.70
C CYS A 63 7.54 -24.67 3.61
N LYS A 64 6.24 -24.37 3.59
CA LYS A 64 5.19 -25.38 3.43
C LYS A 64 5.27 -26.13 2.09
N LYS A 65 5.57 -25.43 0.98
CA LYS A 65 5.79 -26.07 -0.32
C LYS A 65 7.00 -27.01 -0.33
N MET A 66 8.02 -26.68 0.47
CA MET A 66 9.22 -27.49 0.67
C MET A 66 9.05 -28.59 1.74
N GLY A 67 7.89 -28.72 2.38
CA GLY A 67 7.66 -29.69 3.46
C GLY A 67 8.39 -29.36 4.77
N ILE A 68 8.81 -28.11 4.98
CA ILE A 68 9.55 -27.65 6.15
C ILE A 68 8.57 -27.15 7.23
N LYS A 69 8.72 -27.61 8.48
CA LYS A 69 7.93 -27.09 9.61
C LYS A 69 8.32 -25.65 9.94
N THR A 70 7.35 -24.86 10.36
CA THR A 70 7.49 -23.43 10.55
C THR A 70 7.17 -22.99 11.96
N VAL A 71 8.01 -22.12 12.52
CA VAL A 71 7.79 -21.46 13.81
C VAL A 71 7.66 -19.96 13.57
N ALA A 72 6.53 -19.38 13.95
CA ALA A 72 6.36 -17.92 13.97
C ALA A 72 6.74 -17.35 15.34
N VAL A 73 7.34 -16.15 15.35
CA VAL A 73 7.40 -15.33 16.57
C VAL A 73 6.35 -14.23 16.51
N HIS A 74 5.83 -13.84 17.66
CA HIS A 74 4.85 -12.77 17.74
C HIS A 74 5.01 -11.91 18.99
N SER A 75 4.54 -10.67 18.90
CA SER A 75 4.27 -9.83 20.07
C SER A 75 2.90 -10.17 20.69
N ASP A 76 2.60 -9.63 21.86
CA ASP A 76 1.27 -9.79 22.49
C ASP A 76 0.12 -9.35 21.56
N VAL A 77 0.29 -8.23 20.86
CA VAL A 77 -0.73 -7.66 19.94
C VAL A 77 -0.83 -8.43 18.63
N ASP A 78 0.22 -9.16 18.23
CA ASP A 78 0.23 -9.99 17.01
C ASP A 78 -0.22 -11.44 17.28
N SER A 79 -0.67 -11.77 18.49
CA SER A 79 -1.08 -13.14 18.86
C SER A 79 -2.18 -13.74 17.96
N SER A 80 -2.98 -12.89 17.31
CA SER A 80 -4.02 -13.31 16.36
C SER A 80 -3.70 -13.04 14.89
N ALA A 81 -2.46 -12.59 14.58
CA ALA A 81 -2.02 -12.25 13.25
C ALA A 81 -2.01 -13.46 12.30
N VAL A 82 -2.07 -13.19 10.99
CA VAL A 82 -2.19 -14.24 9.96
C VAL A 82 -0.98 -15.17 9.97
N HIS A 83 0.25 -14.63 10.10
CA HIS A 83 1.46 -15.45 10.09
C HIS A 83 1.54 -16.42 11.28
N VAL A 84 0.97 -16.04 12.44
CA VAL A 84 0.88 -16.89 13.63
C VAL A 84 -0.06 -18.07 13.36
N LYS A 85 -1.24 -17.81 12.79
CA LYS A 85 -2.21 -18.85 12.40
C LYS A 85 -1.69 -19.75 11.28
N MET A 86 -0.79 -19.22 10.44
CA MET A 86 -0.21 -19.96 9.32
C MET A 86 0.94 -20.88 9.75
N ALA A 87 1.68 -20.57 10.80
CA ALA A 87 2.80 -21.40 11.25
C ALA A 87 2.33 -22.69 11.95
N ASP A 88 3.22 -23.69 12.02
CA ASP A 88 2.92 -24.94 12.74
C ASP A 88 3.05 -24.77 14.26
N GLU A 89 3.96 -23.89 14.68
CA GLU A 89 4.19 -23.50 16.08
C GLU A 89 4.35 -21.97 16.16
N ALA A 90 4.02 -21.38 17.30
CA ALA A 90 4.19 -19.96 17.54
C ALA A 90 4.67 -19.66 18.97
N VAL A 91 5.54 -18.66 19.11
CA VAL A 91 6.11 -18.24 20.40
C VAL A 91 5.96 -16.73 20.59
N CYS A 92 5.43 -16.31 21.75
CA CYS A 92 5.41 -14.90 22.12
C CYS A 92 6.82 -14.47 22.55
N VAL A 93 7.32 -13.38 21.98
CA VAL A 93 8.67 -12.85 22.24
C VAL A 93 8.67 -11.50 22.95
N GLY A 94 7.49 -11.00 23.37
CA GLY A 94 7.37 -9.82 24.21
C GLY A 94 6.20 -8.89 23.86
N PRO A 95 6.18 -7.68 24.43
CA PRO A 95 5.10 -6.72 24.24
C PRO A 95 5.14 -6.05 22.85
N ALA A 96 4.14 -5.22 22.57
CA ALA A 96 3.90 -4.63 21.25
C ALA A 96 5.07 -3.84 20.63
N PRO A 97 5.85 -3.01 21.36
CA PRO A 97 6.94 -2.25 20.75
C PRO A 97 8.03 -3.17 20.17
N THR A 98 8.43 -2.96 18.91
CA THR A 98 9.40 -3.84 18.22
C THR A 98 10.73 -3.97 18.95
N SER A 99 11.18 -2.91 19.65
CA SER A 99 12.41 -2.90 20.44
C SER A 99 12.39 -3.90 21.60
N LYS A 100 11.19 -4.23 22.10
CA LYS A 100 10.99 -5.15 23.23
C LYS A 100 10.58 -6.56 22.80
N SER A 101 10.25 -6.76 21.53
CA SER A 101 9.79 -8.04 20.96
C SER A 101 10.65 -8.49 19.76
N TYR A 102 10.33 -8.07 18.54
CA TYR A 102 10.98 -8.55 17.32
C TYR A 102 12.48 -8.22 17.20
N LEU A 103 12.96 -7.20 17.93
CA LEU A 103 14.38 -6.83 18.00
C LEU A 103 15.05 -7.35 19.28
N ASN A 104 14.32 -8.08 20.14
CA ASN A 104 14.87 -8.67 21.35
C ASN A 104 15.59 -9.99 21.02
N MET A 105 16.90 -9.90 20.80
CA MET A 105 17.71 -11.04 20.39
C MET A 105 17.67 -12.19 21.41
N ASP A 106 17.66 -11.89 22.71
CA ASP A 106 17.60 -12.91 23.76
C ASP A 106 16.28 -13.69 23.70
N ALA A 107 15.15 -13.00 23.51
CA ALA A 107 13.85 -13.62 23.35
C ALA A 107 13.80 -14.51 22.09
N ILE A 108 14.34 -14.03 20.97
CA ILE A 108 14.41 -14.80 19.71
C ILE A 108 15.28 -16.05 19.90
N MET A 109 16.46 -15.93 20.49
CA MET A 109 17.37 -17.06 20.72
C MET A 109 16.76 -18.09 21.69
N ASN A 110 16.00 -17.65 22.69
CA ASN A 110 15.25 -18.55 23.57
C ASN A 110 14.14 -19.29 22.81
N ALA A 111 13.40 -18.60 21.93
CA ALA A 111 12.38 -19.24 21.08
C ALA A 111 12.99 -20.29 20.14
N VAL A 112 14.17 -20.02 19.56
CA VAL A 112 14.92 -21.00 18.73
C VAL A 112 15.26 -22.25 19.54
N LYS A 113 15.81 -22.09 20.75
CA LYS A 113 16.16 -23.22 21.63
C LYS A 113 14.94 -24.02 22.05
N GLN A 114 13.85 -23.36 22.43
CA GLN A 114 12.62 -24.00 22.89
C GLN A 114 11.95 -24.83 21.78
N THR A 115 11.94 -24.31 20.56
CA THR A 115 11.23 -24.94 19.42
C THR A 115 12.10 -25.95 18.67
N GLY A 116 13.42 -25.93 18.87
CA GLY A 116 14.36 -26.79 18.15
C GLY A 116 14.48 -26.42 16.67
N ALA A 117 14.24 -25.16 16.30
CA ALA A 117 14.42 -24.70 14.93
C ALA A 117 15.89 -24.82 14.49
N GLN A 118 16.12 -25.38 13.30
CA GLN A 118 17.47 -25.63 12.78
C GLN A 118 18.05 -24.43 12.03
N ALA A 119 17.20 -23.51 11.59
CA ALA A 119 17.59 -22.26 10.96
C ALA A 119 16.60 -21.15 11.31
N VAL A 120 17.05 -19.90 11.20
CA VAL A 120 16.24 -18.69 11.38
C VAL A 120 16.22 -17.92 10.07
N HIS A 121 15.03 -17.61 9.58
CA HIS A 121 14.87 -16.68 8.47
C HIS A 121 14.61 -15.27 9.03
N MET A 122 15.60 -14.40 8.88
CA MET A 122 15.53 -12.99 9.26
C MET A 122 15.57 -12.09 8.02
N HIS A 123 14.85 -10.97 8.06
CA HIS A 123 14.83 -10.00 6.97
C HIS A 123 15.61 -8.72 7.30
N LEU A 124 16.04 -8.52 8.55
CA LEU A 124 16.70 -7.30 8.99
C LEU A 124 18.01 -7.66 9.69
N LEU A 125 19.14 -7.23 9.13
CA LEU A 125 20.26 -6.58 9.83
C LEU A 125 21.37 -6.18 8.85
N SER A 126 22.01 -5.04 9.14
CA SER A 126 23.19 -4.42 8.52
C SER A 126 23.08 -3.88 7.07
N LYS A 127 22.87 -2.56 6.96
CA LYS A 127 23.42 -1.79 5.84
C LYS A 127 24.94 -1.74 5.98
N VAL A 128 25.67 -1.99 4.90
CA VAL A 128 27.11 -1.76 4.83
C VAL A 128 27.32 -0.63 3.83
N MET A 129 27.77 0.51 4.32
CA MET A 129 28.10 1.69 3.51
C MET A 129 29.60 1.91 3.61
N PHE A 130 30.24 2.24 2.49
CA PHE A 130 31.66 2.60 2.48
C PHE A 130 31.81 4.01 3.07
N ILE A 131 32.63 4.14 4.11
CA ILE A 131 32.75 5.36 4.92
C ILE A 131 34.01 6.10 4.51
N PHE A 132 33.86 7.39 4.16
CA PHE A 132 34.94 8.37 4.26
C PHE A 132 34.64 9.24 5.48
N LEU A 133 35.57 9.32 6.44
CA LEU A 133 35.45 10.19 7.61
C LEU A 133 36.12 11.55 7.33
N PHE A 134 35.55 12.64 7.86
CA PHE A 134 36.07 14.00 7.69
C PHE A 134 36.33 14.66 9.05
N GLN A 135 37.31 15.57 9.11
CA GLN A 135 37.68 16.26 10.34
C GLN A 135 37.11 17.67 10.47
N ASP A 136 36.88 18.40 9.35
CA ASP A 136 36.34 19.77 9.39
C ASP A 136 35.58 20.21 8.10
N ALA A 137 34.99 21.40 8.17
CA ALA A 137 34.17 21.97 7.09
C ALA A 137 34.97 22.41 5.85
N GLU A 138 36.27 22.71 5.97
CA GLU A 138 37.09 23.09 4.80
C GLU A 138 37.54 21.84 4.03
N GLU A 139 37.82 20.74 4.74
CA GLU A 139 38.03 19.44 4.12
C GLU A 139 36.78 18.98 3.34
N ALA A 140 35.59 19.22 3.90
CA ALA A 140 34.31 18.96 3.22
C ALA A 140 34.15 19.76 1.91
N VAL A 141 34.51 21.06 1.89
CA VAL A 141 34.45 21.90 0.69
C VAL A 141 35.45 21.43 -0.37
N LYS A 142 36.69 21.11 0.04
CA LYS A 142 37.70 20.61 -0.88
C LYS A 142 37.24 19.33 -1.59
N ILE A 143 36.70 18.38 -0.83
CA ILE A 143 36.19 17.11 -1.36
C ILE A 143 34.95 17.35 -2.23
N ALA A 144 34.04 18.25 -1.84
CA ALA A 144 32.90 18.62 -2.66
C ALA A 144 33.33 19.23 -4.01
N GLY A 145 34.41 20.02 -4.03
CA GLY A 145 35.04 20.52 -5.24
C GLY A 145 35.65 19.42 -6.11
N GLU A 146 36.30 18.42 -5.51
CA GLU A 146 36.85 17.24 -6.21
C GLU A 146 35.75 16.34 -6.81
N ILE A 147 34.65 16.14 -6.10
CA ILE A 147 33.45 15.40 -6.57
C ILE A 147 32.69 16.21 -7.64
N GLY A 148 32.72 17.54 -7.52
CA GLY A 148 31.99 18.50 -8.32
C GLY A 148 30.54 18.67 -7.86
N TYR A 149 30.07 19.92 -7.81
CA TYR A 149 28.70 20.26 -7.40
C TYR A 149 27.62 19.82 -8.40
N PRO A 150 26.35 19.62 -7.96
CA PRO A 150 25.92 19.60 -6.56
C PRO A 150 26.36 18.33 -5.82
N VAL A 151 26.49 18.42 -4.49
CA VAL A 151 26.81 17.30 -3.59
C VAL A 151 25.76 17.14 -2.50
N MET A 152 25.66 15.96 -1.92
CA MET A 152 24.78 15.66 -0.79
C MET A 152 25.61 15.25 0.42
N ILE A 153 25.37 15.91 1.55
CA ILE A 153 25.99 15.63 2.85
C ILE A 153 25.02 14.76 3.65
N LYS A 154 25.46 13.61 4.14
CA LYS A 154 24.66 12.64 4.92
C LYS A 154 25.36 12.24 6.21
N ALA A 155 24.63 11.89 7.25
CA ALA A 155 25.22 11.25 8.43
C ALA A 155 25.66 9.81 8.12
N SER A 156 26.81 9.38 8.66
CA SER A 156 27.31 8.00 8.53
C SER A 156 26.48 7.01 9.32
N ALA A 157 25.85 7.46 10.42
CA ALA A 157 24.89 6.70 11.20
C ALA A 157 23.49 7.27 10.98
N GLY A 158 22.52 6.41 10.71
CA GLY A 158 21.13 6.79 10.46
C GLY A 158 20.59 6.21 9.15
N GLY A 159 19.26 6.03 9.08
CA GLY A 159 18.55 5.57 7.89
C GLY A 159 17.32 6.42 7.62
N GLY A 160 16.82 6.42 6.38
CA GLY A 160 15.57 7.09 6.02
C GLY A 160 15.67 8.59 5.72
N GLY A 161 16.86 9.11 5.39
CA GLY A 161 17.03 10.49 4.92
C GLY A 161 17.16 11.56 6.01
N LYS A 162 17.24 11.18 7.29
CA LYS A 162 17.55 12.11 8.40
C LYS A 162 19.00 12.60 8.32
N GLY A 163 19.25 13.89 8.55
CA GLY A 163 20.59 14.49 8.46
C GLY A 163 21.14 14.70 7.04
N MET A 164 20.31 14.55 5.99
CA MET A 164 20.74 14.75 4.60
C MET A 164 20.52 16.19 4.14
N ARG A 165 21.54 16.80 3.52
CA ARG A 165 21.47 18.16 2.95
C ARG A 165 22.12 18.19 1.58
N ILE A 166 21.53 18.94 0.65
CA ILE A 166 22.11 19.16 -0.68
C ILE A 166 22.83 20.49 -0.65
N SER A 167 24.04 20.52 -1.20
CA SER A 167 24.87 21.71 -1.33
C SER A 167 25.22 21.92 -2.79
N TRP A 168 24.97 23.12 -3.30
CA TRP A 168 25.20 23.52 -4.69
C TRP A 168 26.49 24.30 -4.88
N ASN A 169 27.11 24.76 -3.78
CA ASN A 169 28.31 25.57 -3.76
C ASN A 169 29.05 25.42 -2.41
N ASP A 170 30.25 26.00 -2.34
CA ASP A 170 31.14 25.93 -1.17
C ASP A 170 30.50 26.46 0.12
N GLU A 171 29.71 27.53 0.04
CA GLU A 171 29.10 28.16 1.22
C GLU A 171 28.01 27.27 1.81
N GLU A 172 27.16 26.71 0.95
CA GLU A 172 26.17 25.71 1.34
C GLU A 172 26.81 24.42 1.86
N THR A 173 28.00 24.03 1.39
CA THR A 173 28.72 22.87 1.93
C THR A 173 29.24 23.13 3.34
N ARG A 174 29.76 24.33 3.62
CA ARG A 174 30.20 24.70 4.98
C ARG A 174 29.02 24.68 5.96
N GLU A 175 27.91 25.31 5.59
CA GLU A 175 26.71 25.32 6.42
C GLU A 175 26.11 23.93 6.57
N GLY A 176 25.99 23.19 5.46
CA GLY A 176 25.47 21.83 5.43
C GLY A 176 26.25 20.89 6.33
N PHE A 177 27.59 20.94 6.30
CA PHE A 177 28.46 20.16 7.19
C PHE A 177 28.19 20.48 8.67
N ARG A 178 28.16 21.77 9.02
CA ARG A 178 27.92 22.20 10.41
C ARG A 178 26.57 21.72 10.93
N PHE A 179 25.50 21.90 10.15
CA PHE A 179 24.15 21.52 10.56
C PHE A 179 23.98 20.00 10.60
N SER A 180 24.44 19.27 9.57
CA SER A 180 24.34 17.81 9.54
C SER A 180 25.16 17.15 10.66
N SER A 181 26.31 17.71 11.04
CA SER A 181 27.14 17.17 12.14
C SER A 181 26.43 17.30 13.49
N GLN A 182 25.83 18.48 13.77
CA GLN A 182 25.04 18.69 14.99
C GLN A 182 23.80 17.80 15.05
N GLU A 183 23.11 17.63 13.92
CA GLU A 183 21.94 16.77 13.79
C GLU A 183 22.31 15.28 13.98
N ALA A 184 23.44 14.84 13.41
CA ALA A 184 23.94 13.48 13.55
C ALA A 184 24.38 13.17 14.99
N ALA A 185 25.14 14.09 15.62
CA ALA A 185 25.58 13.96 17.00
C ALA A 185 24.40 13.87 17.98
N SER A 186 23.38 14.73 17.80
CA SER A 186 22.19 14.75 18.66
C SER A 186 21.27 13.55 18.43
N SER A 187 21.15 13.07 17.19
CA SER A 187 20.22 12.00 16.83
C SER A 187 20.80 10.59 17.02
N PHE A 188 22.11 10.41 16.78
CA PHE A 188 22.75 9.10 16.68
C PHE A 188 23.99 8.94 17.57
N GLY A 189 24.42 9.99 18.27
CA GLY A 189 25.65 9.97 19.08
C GLY A 189 26.91 9.77 18.24
N ASP A 190 26.81 10.02 16.93
CA ASP A 190 27.85 9.83 15.93
C ASP A 190 27.84 11.05 15.00
N ASP A 191 28.93 11.81 15.00
CA ASP A 191 29.07 13.08 14.27
C ASP A 191 29.68 12.90 12.87
N ARG A 192 29.98 11.66 12.48
CA ARG A 192 30.61 11.36 11.18
C ARG A 192 29.62 11.62 10.05
N LEU A 193 30.08 12.35 9.04
CA LEU A 193 29.33 12.67 7.82
C LEU A 193 29.93 12.00 6.58
N LEU A 194 29.17 11.99 5.49
CA LEU A 194 29.48 11.46 4.16
C LEU A 194 29.14 12.55 3.13
N ILE A 195 29.98 12.72 2.10
CA ILE A 195 29.69 13.60 0.95
C ILE A 195 29.60 12.73 -0.29
N GLU A 196 28.48 12.82 -0.97
CA GLU A 196 28.18 12.06 -2.18
C GLU A 196 27.84 13.01 -3.32
N LYS A 197 28.08 12.59 -4.56
CA LYS A 197 27.60 13.34 -5.73
C LYS A 197 26.07 13.41 -5.67
N PHE A 198 25.50 14.61 -5.72
CA PHE A 198 24.05 14.75 -5.87
C PHE A 198 23.68 14.63 -7.35
N ILE A 199 22.74 13.75 -7.64
CA ILE A 199 22.15 13.60 -8.96
C ILE A 199 20.75 14.18 -8.85
N ASP A 200 20.42 15.14 -9.72
CA ASP A 200 19.22 15.97 -9.54
C ASP A 200 17.93 15.22 -9.87
N ASN A 201 17.88 14.53 -11.02
CA ASN A 201 16.72 13.73 -11.44
C ASN A 201 17.10 12.26 -11.63
N PRO A 202 17.55 11.57 -10.57
CA PRO A 202 17.99 10.19 -10.70
C PRO A 202 16.79 9.28 -10.86
N ARG A 203 17.02 8.17 -11.53
CA ARG A 203 16.19 6.98 -11.44
C ARG A 203 16.82 6.06 -10.40
N HIS A 204 15.99 5.56 -9.49
CA HIS A 204 16.44 4.57 -8.52
C HIS A 204 16.26 3.19 -9.16
N ILE A 205 17.36 2.57 -9.58
CA ILE A 205 17.36 1.27 -10.23
C ILE A 205 18.27 0.33 -9.45
N GLU A 206 17.76 -0.85 -9.13
CA GLU A 206 18.44 -1.79 -8.26
C GLU A 206 18.56 -3.17 -8.88
N ILE A 207 19.66 -3.86 -8.61
CA ILE A 207 19.94 -5.19 -9.15
C ILE A 207 19.74 -6.24 -8.06
N GLN A 208 18.88 -7.22 -8.32
CA GLN A 208 18.78 -8.40 -7.47
C GLN A 208 20.01 -9.27 -7.68
N VAL A 209 20.74 -9.60 -6.61
CA VAL A 209 21.81 -10.59 -6.65
C VAL A 209 21.45 -11.82 -5.84
N LEU A 210 21.98 -12.96 -6.25
CA LEU A 210 21.86 -14.24 -5.56
C LEU A 210 23.22 -14.92 -5.57
N ALA A 211 23.76 -15.23 -4.39
CA ALA A 211 25.09 -15.83 -4.24
C ALA A 211 25.08 -17.03 -3.30
N ASP A 212 25.86 -18.07 -3.61
CA ASP A 212 26.01 -19.26 -2.77
C ASP A 212 27.32 -19.26 -1.96
N LYS A 213 27.45 -20.23 -1.05
CA LYS A 213 28.66 -20.40 -0.23
C LYS A 213 29.84 -21.01 -1.00
N HIS A 214 29.69 -21.25 -2.30
CA HIS A 214 30.69 -21.90 -3.17
C HIS A 214 31.35 -20.90 -4.13
N GLY A 215 31.10 -19.59 -3.94
CA GLY A 215 31.67 -18.52 -4.76
C GLY A 215 30.91 -18.23 -6.05
N ASN A 216 29.75 -18.88 -6.28
CA ASN A 216 28.89 -18.54 -7.40
C ASN A 216 28.00 -17.35 -7.03
N ALA A 217 27.81 -16.43 -7.97
CA ALA A 217 26.90 -15.31 -7.83
C ALA A 217 26.29 -14.95 -9.19
N LEU A 218 25.00 -14.63 -9.18
CA LEU A 218 24.17 -14.28 -10.34
C LEU A 218 23.45 -12.96 -10.08
N TRP A 219 23.12 -12.23 -11.13
CA TRP A 219 22.13 -11.15 -11.07
C TRP A 219 20.81 -11.60 -11.70
N LEU A 220 19.69 -11.25 -11.05
CA LEU A 220 18.33 -11.62 -11.44
C LEU A 220 17.58 -10.43 -12.01
N ASN A 221 18.25 -9.75 -12.96
CA ASN A 221 17.83 -8.49 -13.57
C ASN A 221 17.64 -7.35 -12.55
N GLU A 222 17.17 -6.22 -13.04
CA GLU A 222 16.92 -4.99 -12.29
C GLU A 222 15.44 -4.80 -11.92
N ARG A 223 15.23 -3.90 -10.96
CA ARG A 223 13.95 -3.28 -10.64
C ARG A 223 14.12 -1.76 -10.66
N GLU A 224 13.12 -1.05 -11.16
CA GLU A 224 13.04 0.41 -11.06
C GLU A 224 12.07 0.78 -9.95
N CYS A 225 12.59 1.51 -8.95
CA CYS A 225 11.86 1.94 -7.76
C CYS A 225 11.83 3.47 -7.68
N SER A 226 11.79 4.15 -8.83
CA SER A 226 11.83 5.61 -8.92
C SER A 226 10.61 6.28 -8.29
N ILE A 227 9.44 5.63 -8.29
CA ILE A 227 8.22 6.21 -7.68
C ILE A 227 8.26 6.04 -6.16
N GLN A 228 8.63 7.13 -5.49
CA GLN A 228 8.85 7.16 -4.05
C GLN A 228 8.20 8.40 -3.42
N ARG A 229 7.83 8.27 -2.15
CA ARG A 229 7.38 9.37 -1.30
C ARG A 229 8.31 9.50 -0.10
N ARG A 230 8.99 10.64 0.05
CA ARG A 230 9.92 10.88 1.19
C ARG A 230 10.88 9.70 1.40
N ASN A 231 11.46 9.19 0.30
CA ASN A 231 12.34 8.01 0.25
C ASN A 231 11.69 6.65 0.57
N GLN A 232 10.37 6.59 0.74
CA GLN A 232 9.61 5.34 0.83
C GLN A 232 9.16 4.92 -0.57
N LYS A 233 9.53 3.71 -1.01
CA LYS A 233 9.11 3.15 -2.30
C LYS A 233 7.59 2.92 -2.31
N VAL A 234 6.93 3.31 -3.40
CA VAL A 234 5.45 3.25 -3.54
C VAL A 234 5.03 2.32 -4.68
N VAL A 235 5.66 2.47 -5.85
CA VAL A 235 5.45 1.63 -7.04
C VAL A 235 6.81 1.20 -7.57
N GLU A 236 6.93 -0.09 -7.85
CA GLU A 236 8.14 -0.71 -8.38
C GLU A 236 7.81 -1.49 -9.65
N GLU A 237 8.75 -1.56 -10.60
CA GLU A 237 8.58 -2.35 -11.81
C GLU A 237 9.84 -3.13 -12.20
N ALA A 238 9.67 -4.26 -12.86
CA ALA A 238 10.74 -5.07 -13.40
C ALA A 238 10.36 -5.60 -14.80
N PRO A 239 11.25 -5.50 -15.81
CA PRO A 239 12.50 -4.72 -15.82
C PRO A 239 12.27 -3.19 -15.83
N SER A 240 13.35 -2.39 -15.86
CA SER A 240 13.29 -0.94 -16.05
C SER A 240 13.00 -0.59 -17.52
N THR A 241 12.17 0.44 -17.73
CA THR A 241 11.92 1.01 -19.07
C THR A 241 13.09 1.82 -19.61
N PHE A 242 13.97 2.29 -18.72
CA PHE A 242 15.04 3.20 -19.06
C PHE A 242 16.32 2.50 -19.53
N LEU A 243 16.60 1.29 -19.00
CA LEU A 243 17.83 0.57 -19.31
C LEU A 243 17.78 -0.20 -20.63
N ASP A 244 18.79 0.04 -21.47
CA ASP A 244 19.11 -0.85 -22.60
C ASP A 244 19.86 -2.12 -22.14
N PRO A 245 19.96 -3.15 -23.01
CA PRO A 245 20.62 -4.41 -22.66
C PRO A 245 22.08 -4.28 -22.22
N ASP A 246 22.82 -3.31 -22.76
CA ASP A 246 24.25 -3.15 -22.47
C ASP A 246 24.46 -2.53 -21.08
N THR A 247 23.73 -1.45 -20.78
CA THR A 247 23.74 -0.81 -19.46
C THR A 247 23.24 -1.78 -18.39
N ARG A 248 22.17 -2.53 -18.66
CA ARG A 248 21.65 -3.58 -17.77
C ARG A 248 22.71 -4.63 -17.44
N ARG A 249 23.44 -5.10 -18.47
CA ARG A 249 24.54 -6.05 -18.27
C ARG A 249 25.66 -5.44 -17.44
N ALA A 250 26.10 -4.22 -17.75
CA ALA A 250 27.16 -3.54 -17.02
C ALA A 250 26.82 -3.40 -15.53
N MET A 251 25.60 -2.97 -15.20
CA MET A 251 25.12 -2.90 -13.82
C MET A 251 25.06 -4.27 -13.16
N GLY A 252 24.55 -5.29 -13.85
CA GLY A 252 24.46 -6.67 -13.37
C GLY A 252 25.82 -7.28 -13.05
N GLU A 253 26.79 -7.11 -13.95
CA GLU A 253 28.16 -7.60 -13.79
C GLU A 253 28.87 -6.90 -12.63
N GLN A 254 28.71 -5.59 -12.48
CA GLN A 254 29.26 -4.85 -11.33
C GLN A 254 28.63 -5.28 -10.01
N ALA A 255 27.31 -5.50 -9.98
CA ALA A 255 26.61 -5.98 -8.79
C ALA A 255 27.10 -7.38 -8.37
N VAL A 256 27.32 -8.28 -9.32
CA VAL A 256 27.91 -9.61 -9.04
C VAL A 256 29.38 -9.51 -8.61
N SER A 257 30.16 -8.61 -9.22
CA SER A 257 31.55 -8.35 -8.82
C SER A 257 31.61 -7.90 -7.36
N LEU A 258 30.75 -6.95 -6.97
CA LEU A 258 30.61 -6.49 -5.59
C LEU A 258 30.23 -7.64 -4.65
N ALA A 259 29.20 -8.43 -5.00
CA ALA A 259 28.77 -9.56 -4.20
C ALA A 259 29.90 -10.58 -3.98
N LYS A 260 30.72 -10.86 -5.01
CA LYS A 260 31.89 -11.75 -4.89
C LYS A 260 32.99 -11.13 -4.03
N ALA A 261 33.27 -9.84 -4.19
CA ALA A 261 34.31 -9.13 -3.43
C ALA A 261 34.05 -9.18 -1.92
N VAL A 262 32.80 -9.03 -1.50
CA VAL A 262 32.39 -9.13 -0.08
C VAL A 262 32.05 -10.55 0.37
N LYS A 263 32.26 -11.56 -0.50
CA LYS A 263 31.91 -12.97 -0.26
C LYS A 263 30.45 -13.14 0.20
N TYR A 264 29.56 -12.40 -0.45
CA TYR A 264 28.14 -12.39 -0.13
C TYR A 264 27.51 -13.77 -0.31
N SER A 265 26.49 -14.06 0.50
CA SER A 265 25.72 -15.30 0.42
C SER A 265 24.24 -14.99 0.65
N SER A 266 23.36 -15.77 0.01
CA SER A 266 21.90 -15.56 -0.04
C SER A 266 21.50 -14.51 -1.08
N ALA A 267 20.25 -14.05 -1.00
CA ALA A 267 19.70 -12.98 -1.84
C ALA A 267 20.02 -11.60 -1.24
N GLY A 268 20.50 -10.69 -2.08
CA GLY A 268 20.79 -9.30 -1.73
C GLY A 268 20.42 -8.36 -2.87
N THR A 269 20.46 -7.06 -2.64
CA THR A 269 20.15 -6.08 -3.70
C THR A 269 21.18 -4.97 -3.69
N VAL A 270 21.70 -4.65 -4.87
CA VAL A 270 22.63 -3.53 -5.07
C VAL A 270 21.83 -2.38 -5.66
N GLU A 271 21.71 -1.27 -4.91
CA GLU A 271 20.96 -0.09 -5.32
C GLU A 271 21.88 0.87 -6.08
N PHE A 272 21.40 1.38 -7.22
CA PHE A 272 22.08 2.38 -8.02
C PHE A 272 21.19 3.61 -8.24
N LEU A 273 21.83 4.76 -8.41
CA LEU A 273 21.23 5.95 -8.99
C LEU A 273 21.68 6.05 -10.44
N VAL A 274 20.73 6.16 -11.36
CA VAL A 274 20.99 6.27 -12.80
C VAL A 274 20.57 7.65 -13.28
N ASP A 275 21.48 8.36 -13.94
CA ASP A 275 21.22 9.70 -14.48
C ASP A 275 20.54 9.66 -15.87
N SER A 276 20.23 10.83 -16.42
CA SER A 276 19.58 10.94 -17.74
C SER A 276 20.45 10.46 -18.91
N GLN A 277 21.77 10.36 -18.72
CA GLN A 277 22.72 9.87 -19.73
C GLN A 277 23.01 8.36 -19.57
N LYS A 278 22.31 7.68 -18.63
CA LYS A 278 22.51 6.26 -18.27
C LYS A 278 23.84 5.98 -17.58
N ASN A 279 24.53 6.99 -17.05
CA ASN A 279 25.59 6.74 -16.09
C ASN A 279 24.94 6.26 -14.79
N PHE A 280 25.50 5.20 -14.21
CA PHE A 280 24.98 4.60 -12.99
C PHE A 280 26.02 4.68 -11.87
N TYR A 281 25.53 4.98 -10.68
CA TYR A 281 26.35 5.23 -9.50
C TYR A 281 25.86 4.33 -8.38
N PHE A 282 26.78 3.62 -7.73
CA PHE A 282 26.48 2.78 -6.58
C PHE A 282 25.97 3.64 -5.43
N LEU A 283 24.84 3.24 -4.83
CA LEU A 283 24.27 3.88 -3.64
C LEU A 283 24.58 3.04 -2.40
N GLU A 284 24.01 1.85 -2.31
CA GLU A 284 24.26 0.92 -1.21
C GLU A 284 23.97 -0.53 -1.62
N MET A 285 24.42 -1.50 -0.81
CA MET A 285 23.98 -2.89 -0.92
C MET A 285 23.12 -3.27 0.27
N ASN A 286 21.86 -3.60 0.00
CA ASN A 286 20.94 -4.15 0.98
C ASN A 286 21.19 -5.66 1.10
N THR A 287 21.74 -6.08 2.24
CA THR A 287 22.17 -7.45 2.51
C THR A 287 21.01 -8.38 2.95
N ARG A 288 19.84 -8.18 2.36
CA ARG A 288 18.60 -8.89 2.66
C ARG A 288 17.77 -9.06 1.39
N LEU A 289 16.78 -9.94 1.46
CA LEU A 289 15.70 -9.95 0.48
C LEU A 289 15.03 -8.56 0.47
N GLN A 290 14.70 -8.00 -0.68
CA GLN A 290 13.94 -6.75 -0.75
C GLN A 290 12.44 -7.01 -0.65
N VAL A 291 11.67 -5.97 -0.29
CA VAL A 291 10.20 -6.08 -0.14
C VAL A 291 9.57 -6.39 -1.50
N GLU A 292 10.04 -5.67 -2.51
CA GLU A 292 9.74 -5.67 -3.94
C GLU A 292 10.38 -6.82 -4.73
N HIS A 293 10.88 -7.86 -4.06
CA HIS A 293 11.34 -9.06 -4.73
C HIS A 293 10.27 -9.79 -5.59
N PRO A 294 8.94 -9.73 -5.31
CA PRO A 294 7.94 -10.43 -6.11
C PRO A 294 7.96 -10.11 -7.61
N ILE A 295 8.24 -8.85 -8.00
CA ILE A 295 8.33 -8.47 -9.42
C ILE A 295 9.51 -9.14 -10.12
N THR A 296 10.64 -9.32 -9.44
CA THR A 296 11.75 -10.14 -9.94
C THR A 296 11.33 -11.60 -10.09
N GLU A 297 10.59 -12.16 -9.14
CA GLU A 297 10.09 -13.53 -9.23
C GLU A 297 9.12 -13.73 -10.40
N CYS A 298 8.28 -12.72 -10.68
CA CYS A 298 7.31 -12.76 -11.78
C CYS A 298 7.99 -12.79 -13.16
N ILE A 299 9.08 -12.04 -13.37
CA ILE A 299 9.79 -12.03 -14.67
C ILE A 299 10.81 -13.17 -14.82
N THR A 300 11.36 -13.69 -13.71
CA THR A 300 12.36 -14.77 -13.77
C THR A 300 11.76 -16.16 -13.61
N GLY A 301 10.62 -16.28 -12.91
CA GLY A 301 10.02 -17.56 -12.51
C GLY A 301 10.70 -18.23 -11.30
N LEU A 302 11.68 -17.55 -10.68
CA LEU A 302 12.41 -18.06 -9.52
C LEU A 302 11.71 -17.69 -8.21
N ASP A 303 11.53 -18.66 -7.31
CA ASP A 303 11.16 -18.39 -5.91
C ASP A 303 12.45 -18.05 -5.12
N LEU A 304 12.62 -16.77 -4.77
CA LEU A 304 13.84 -16.28 -4.13
C LEU A 304 13.99 -16.81 -2.70
N VAL A 305 12.89 -16.91 -1.95
CA VAL A 305 12.92 -17.51 -0.60
C VAL A 305 13.35 -18.97 -0.68
N HIS A 306 12.90 -19.71 -1.69
CA HIS A 306 13.32 -21.09 -1.91
C HIS A 306 14.84 -21.16 -2.17
N GLN A 307 15.37 -20.29 -3.02
CA GLN A 307 16.82 -20.25 -3.28
C GLN A 307 17.60 -19.87 -2.01
N MET A 308 17.13 -18.90 -1.22
CA MET A 308 17.77 -18.52 0.05
C MET A 308 17.87 -19.71 1.00
N ILE A 309 16.80 -20.50 1.16
CA ILE A 309 16.78 -21.69 2.03
C ILE A 309 17.77 -22.75 1.52
N ARG A 310 17.83 -23.00 0.21
CA ARG A 310 18.76 -23.96 -0.39
C ARG A 310 20.22 -23.53 -0.20
N ILE A 311 20.53 -22.27 -0.45
CA ILE A 311 21.86 -21.69 -0.22
C ILE A 311 22.25 -21.80 1.26
N ALA A 312 21.32 -21.50 2.17
CA ALA A 312 21.57 -21.60 3.61
C ALA A 312 21.93 -23.03 4.02
N LYS A 313 21.27 -24.04 3.44
CA LYS A 313 21.55 -25.48 3.63
C LYS A 313 22.89 -25.91 3.00
N GLY A 314 23.50 -25.08 2.14
CA GLY A 314 24.80 -25.34 1.53
C GLY A 314 24.73 -25.85 0.10
N TYR A 315 23.57 -25.80 -0.56
CA TYR A 315 23.46 -26.14 -1.98
C TYR A 315 24.11 -25.07 -2.86
N LYS A 316 24.59 -25.51 -4.04
CA LYS A 316 25.06 -24.62 -5.11
C LYS A 316 23.88 -24.04 -5.88
N LEU A 317 24.08 -22.88 -6.49
CA LEU A 317 23.14 -22.36 -7.49
C LEU A 317 23.02 -23.36 -8.65
N GLN A 318 21.78 -23.69 -9.03
CA GLN A 318 21.52 -24.58 -10.17
C GLN A 318 21.58 -23.83 -11.50
N GLN A 319 21.16 -22.57 -11.49
CA GLN A 319 21.12 -21.72 -12.66
C GLN A 319 22.51 -21.13 -12.95
N LYS A 320 22.80 -20.92 -14.22
CA LYS A 320 23.86 -20.04 -14.71
C LYS A 320 23.26 -18.69 -15.10
N GLN A 321 24.12 -17.70 -15.32
CA GLN A 321 23.66 -16.37 -15.72
C GLN A 321 22.92 -16.38 -17.06
N SER A 322 23.30 -17.27 -17.97
CA SER A 322 22.62 -17.49 -19.26
C SER A 322 21.20 -18.04 -19.12
N ASP A 323 20.87 -18.62 -17.96
CA ASP A 323 19.59 -19.29 -17.73
C ASP A 323 18.56 -18.33 -17.10
N ILE A 324 18.95 -17.09 -16.79
CA ILE A 324 18.10 -16.09 -16.15
C ILE A 324 17.32 -15.32 -17.23
N PRO A 325 15.99 -15.53 -17.35
CA PRO A 325 15.22 -14.89 -18.40
C PRO A 325 14.69 -13.52 -17.97
N ILE A 326 14.17 -12.78 -18.95
CA ILE A 326 13.25 -11.64 -18.75
C ILE A 326 11.93 -12.03 -19.42
N ASN A 327 11.00 -12.61 -18.67
CA ASN A 327 9.71 -13.05 -19.18
C ASN A 327 8.64 -11.97 -18.95
N GLY A 328 8.53 -11.04 -19.89
CA GLY A 328 7.52 -9.98 -19.85
C GLY A 328 7.83 -8.90 -18.83
N TRP A 329 6.79 -8.36 -18.20
CA TRP A 329 6.88 -7.23 -17.26
C TRP A 329 6.08 -7.49 -16.00
N ALA A 330 6.53 -6.97 -14.87
CA ALA A 330 5.82 -7.01 -13.62
C ALA A 330 5.86 -5.65 -12.91
N ILE A 331 4.77 -5.32 -12.23
CA ILE A 331 4.58 -4.06 -11.49
C ILE A 331 4.07 -4.41 -10.10
N GLU A 332 4.66 -3.79 -9.08
CA GLU A 332 4.23 -3.88 -7.69
C GLU A 332 3.74 -2.52 -7.22
N SER A 333 2.66 -2.52 -6.46
CA SER A 333 2.15 -1.37 -5.74
C SER A 333 2.04 -1.73 -4.27
N ARG A 334 2.69 -0.93 -3.41
CA ARG A 334 2.58 -1.08 -1.96
C ARG A 334 1.28 -0.48 -1.48
N VAL A 335 0.36 -1.33 -1.04
CA VAL A 335 -0.92 -0.90 -0.49
C VAL A 335 -0.72 -0.58 0.98
N TYR A 336 -0.81 0.71 1.32
CA TYR A 336 -0.59 1.24 2.66
C TYR A 336 -1.90 1.71 3.28
N ALA A 337 -2.03 1.51 4.59
CA ALA A 337 -3.03 2.16 5.42
C ALA A 337 -2.62 3.61 5.67
N GLU A 338 -2.79 4.44 4.65
CA GLU A 338 -2.37 5.82 4.61
C GLU A 338 -3.40 6.67 3.87
N ASP A 339 -3.60 7.90 4.29
CA ASP A 339 -4.46 8.86 3.62
C ASP A 339 -3.69 9.68 2.58
N PRO A 340 -3.84 9.41 1.27
CA PRO A 340 -3.10 10.12 0.24
C PRO A 340 -3.51 11.60 0.12
N TYR A 341 -4.72 11.97 0.56
CA TYR A 341 -5.23 13.34 0.50
C TYR A 341 -4.61 14.24 1.60
N LYS A 342 -4.03 13.64 2.64
CA LYS A 342 -3.36 14.34 3.74
C LYS A 342 -1.86 14.10 3.71
N SER A 343 -1.10 15.12 3.32
CA SER A 343 0.38 15.09 3.32
C SER A 343 1.00 13.87 2.62
N PHE A 344 0.34 13.39 1.55
CA PHE A 344 0.69 12.19 0.79
C PHE A 344 0.75 10.89 1.60
N GLY A 345 -0.01 10.71 2.68
CA GLY A 345 -0.09 9.41 3.35
C GLY A 345 0.13 9.51 4.84
N LEU A 346 -0.71 10.30 5.49
CA LEU A 346 -0.85 10.24 6.93
C LEU A 346 -1.26 8.81 7.32
N PRO A 347 -0.55 8.12 8.23
CA PRO A 347 -0.89 6.76 8.62
C PRO A 347 -2.31 6.66 9.16
N SER A 348 -3.02 5.60 8.76
CA SER A 348 -4.33 5.22 9.25
C SER A 348 -4.19 3.95 10.09
N ILE A 349 -4.78 3.97 11.27
CA ILE A 349 -4.95 2.76 12.08
C ILE A 349 -6.42 2.37 12.14
N GLY A 350 -6.67 1.15 12.61
CA GLY A 350 -8.02 0.68 12.86
C GLY A 350 -8.24 -0.75 12.37
N ARG A 351 -9.46 -1.21 12.56
CA ARG A 351 -9.88 -2.56 12.18
C ARG A 351 -10.34 -2.58 10.73
N LEU A 352 -9.88 -3.58 9.97
CA LEU A 352 -10.37 -3.85 8.64
C LEU A 352 -11.78 -4.45 8.72
N SER A 353 -12.81 -3.63 8.49
CA SER A 353 -14.21 -4.08 8.55
C SER A 353 -14.60 -4.93 7.34
N GLN A 354 -13.94 -4.70 6.21
CA GLN A 354 -14.07 -5.51 5.01
C GLN A 354 -12.74 -5.53 4.27
N TYR A 355 -12.32 -6.70 3.80
CA TYR A 355 -11.07 -6.84 3.05
C TYR A 355 -11.20 -7.94 1.99
N GLN A 356 -11.18 -7.55 0.71
CA GLN A 356 -11.28 -8.46 -0.43
C GLN A 356 -10.17 -8.17 -1.44
N GLU A 357 -9.27 -9.14 -1.60
CA GLU A 357 -8.18 -9.08 -2.57
C GLU A 357 -8.67 -9.38 -4.00
N PRO A 358 -8.10 -8.75 -5.04
CA PRO A 358 -8.50 -8.93 -6.44
C PRO A 358 -7.97 -10.24 -7.08
N LEU A 359 -7.93 -11.34 -6.32
CA LEU A 359 -7.38 -12.64 -6.75
C LEU A 359 -8.24 -13.39 -7.78
N ASN A 360 -9.46 -12.92 -8.04
CA ASN A 360 -10.31 -13.43 -9.10
C ASN A 360 -9.83 -13.02 -10.51
N LEU A 361 -8.92 -12.05 -10.60
CA LEU A 361 -8.33 -11.61 -11.86
C LEU A 361 -7.10 -12.49 -12.22
N PRO A 362 -6.93 -12.84 -13.50
CA PRO A 362 -5.71 -13.52 -13.93
C PRO A 362 -4.52 -12.58 -13.83
N ASN A 363 -3.32 -13.15 -13.65
CA ASN A 363 -2.06 -12.41 -13.61
C ASN A 363 -1.95 -11.35 -12.49
N VAL A 364 -2.66 -11.60 -11.38
CA VAL A 364 -2.58 -10.80 -10.16
C VAL A 364 -2.04 -11.69 -9.04
N ARG A 365 -1.09 -11.15 -8.28
CA ARG A 365 -0.53 -11.73 -7.05
C ARG A 365 -0.68 -10.73 -5.93
N VAL A 366 -1.12 -11.20 -4.77
CA VAL A 366 -1.16 -10.39 -3.55
C VAL A 366 -0.38 -11.10 -2.45
N ASP A 367 0.63 -10.41 -1.94
CA ASP A 367 1.38 -10.83 -0.75
C ASP A 367 0.88 -9.98 0.42
N SER A 368 0.03 -10.57 1.27
CA SER A 368 -0.58 -9.92 2.43
C SER A 368 -0.29 -10.68 3.73
N GLY A 369 -0.31 -9.95 4.86
CA GLY A 369 -0.16 -10.48 6.22
C GLY A 369 -1.37 -10.22 7.11
N ILE A 370 -2.48 -9.81 6.51
CA ILE A 370 -3.71 -9.35 7.14
C ILE A 370 -4.91 -10.02 6.46
N GLN A 371 -6.06 -10.00 7.13
CA GLN A 371 -7.31 -10.53 6.63
C GLN A 371 -8.47 -9.64 7.08
N GLU A 372 -9.68 -9.88 6.58
CA GLU A 372 -10.87 -9.22 7.10
C GLU A 372 -10.97 -9.42 8.62
N GLY A 373 -11.23 -8.33 9.33
CA GLY A 373 -11.26 -8.27 10.78
C GLY A 373 -9.90 -8.09 11.47
N SER A 374 -8.78 -8.05 10.76
CA SER A 374 -7.46 -7.71 11.32
C SER A 374 -7.37 -6.25 11.75
N ASP A 375 -6.57 -5.97 12.76
CA ASP A 375 -6.28 -4.62 13.25
C ASP A 375 -4.92 -4.11 12.73
N ILE A 376 -4.91 -2.88 12.24
CA ILE A 376 -3.70 -2.14 11.90
C ILE A 376 -3.29 -1.34 13.13
N SER A 377 -2.25 -1.81 13.81
CA SER A 377 -1.77 -1.20 15.06
C SER A 377 -0.79 -0.06 14.82
N ILE A 378 -0.69 0.87 15.77
CA ILE A 378 0.29 1.97 15.79
C ILE A 378 1.76 1.53 15.80
N TYR A 379 2.06 0.30 16.24
CA TYR A 379 3.42 -0.15 16.56
C TYR A 379 4.25 -0.59 15.34
N TYR A 380 3.60 -0.80 14.20
CA TYR A 380 4.22 -1.44 13.04
C TYR A 380 3.98 -0.65 11.76
N ASP A 381 4.66 -1.09 10.71
CA ASP A 381 4.54 -0.55 9.36
C ASP A 381 3.07 -0.58 8.85
N PRO A 382 2.57 0.49 8.18
CA PRO A 382 1.19 0.57 7.67
C PRO A 382 0.89 -0.33 6.47
N MET A 383 1.87 -1.08 5.95
CA MET A 383 1.69 -1.87 4.74
C MET A 383 0.64 -2.98 4.96
N ILE A 384 -0.45 -2.87 4.22
CA ILE A 384 -1.56 -3.83 4.20
C ILE A 384 -1.14 -5.04 3.35
N SER A 385 -0.65 -4.77 2.14
CA SER A 385 -0.26 -5.80 1.19
C SER A 385 0.66 -5.25 0.09
N LYS A 386 1.26 -6.17 -0.65
CA LYS A 386 1.91 -5.90 -1.93
C LYS A 386 1.02 -6.44 -3.03
N LEU A 387 0.54 -5.54 -3.89
CA LEU A 387 -0.25 -5.90 -5.06
C LEU A 387 0.67 -5.96 -6.27
N VAL A 388 0.79 -7.13 -6.87
CA VAL A 388 1.68 -7.40 -8.00
C VAL A 388 0.87 -7.82 -9.21
N THR A 389 1.11 -7.20 -10.35
CA THR A 389 0.55 -7.62 -11.64
C THR A 389 1.67 -7.89 -12.63
N TYR A 390 1.42 -8.78 -13.59
CA TYR A 390 2.42 -9.15 -14.57
C TYR A 390 1.80 -9.50 -15.92
N GLY A 391 2.54 -9.32 -17.00
CA GLY A 391 2.04 -9.52 -18.36
C GLY A 391 3.17 -9.79 -19.34
N LYS A 392 2.84 -10.09 -20.60
CA LYS A 392 3.85 -10.26 -21.65
C LYS A 392 4.46 -8.92 -22.05
N THR A 393 3.70 -7.84 -21.90
CA THR A 393 4.14 -6.47 -22.14
C THR A 393 3.91 -5.61 -20.89
N ARG A 394 4.60 -4.48 -20.81
CA ARG A 394 4.38 -3.49 -19.75
C ARG A 394 2.95 -2.96 -19.76
N GLU A 395 2.39 -2.71 -20.93
CA GLU A 395 1.00 -2.24 -21.10
C GLU A 395 -0.01 -3.25 -20.54
N GLU A 396 0.18 -4.55 -20.79
CA GLU A 396 -0.65 -5.61 -20.19
C GLU A 396 -0.56 -5.59 -18.66
N ALA A 397 0.65 -5.48 -18.09
CA ALA A 397 0.85 -5.43 -16.64
C ALA A 397 0.21 -4.18 -16.01
N LEU A 398 0.34 -3.01 -16.65
CA LEU A 398 -0.29 -1.74 -16.23
C LEU A 398 -1.81 -1.85 -16.24
N LYS A 399 -2.40 -2.33 -17.35
CA LYS A 399 -3.84 -2.52 -17.47
C LYS A 399 -4.38 -3.46 -16.41
N LYS A 400 -3.63 -4.53 -16.12
CA LYS A 400 -3.98 -5.45 -15.02
C LYS A 400 -3.88 -4.80 -13.66
N MET A 401 -2.91 -3.92 -13.42
CA MET A 401 -2.80 -3.16 -12.17
C MET A 401 -3.99 -2.22 -12.00
N GLU A 402 -4.38 -1.51 -13.07
CA GLU A 402 -5.58 -0.67 -13.11
C GLU A 402 -6.84 -1.48 -12.74
N GLU A 403 -7.06 -2.62 -13.40
CA GLU A 403 -8.20 -3.50 -13.11
C GLU A 403 -8.14 -4.03 -11.67
N ALA A 404 -6.97 -4.42 -11.19
CA ALA A 404 -6.79 -4.98 -9.84
C ALA A 404 -7.07 -3.95 -8.74
N LEU A 405 -6.58 -2.72 -8.89
CA LEU A 405 -6.84 -1.63 -7.95
C LEU A 405 -8.33 -1.26 -7.88
N ASP A 406 -9.03 -1.25 -9.02
CA ASP A 406 -10.49 -1.01 -9.04
C ASP A 406 -11.28 -2.14 -8.36
N ASN A 407 -10.75 -3.38 -8.36
CA ASN A 407 -11.36 -4.56 -7.73
C ASN A 407 -10.99 -4.74 -6.25
N TYR A 408 -10.05 -3.95 -5.71
CA TYR A 408 -9.54 -4.15 -4.36
C TYR A 408 -10.45 -3.46 -3.34
N VAL A 409 -11.08 -4.24 -2.46
CA VAL A 409 -11.95 -3.70 -1.40
C VAL A 409 -11.19 -3.65 -0.09
N ILE A 410 -11.06 -2.45 0.47
CA ILE A 410 -10.53 -2.20 1.81
C ILE A 410 -11.49 -1.23 2.51
N ARG A 411 -11.93 -1.60 3.73
CA ARG A 411 -12.83 -0.78 4.57
C ARG A 411 -12.36 -0.77 6.02
N GLY A 412 -12.69 0.30 6.73
CA GLY A 412 -12.40 0.49 8.15
C GLY A 412 -11.14 1.31 8.42
N VAL A 413 -10.22 1.39 7.45
CA VAL A 413 -9.06 2.28 7.47
C VAL A 413 -8.98 3.07 6.17
N THR A 414 -8.36 4.23 6.21
CA THR A 414 -7.99 4.97 4.99
C THR A 414 -6.77 4.31 4.34
N HIS A 415 -6.70 4.34 3.01
CA HIS A 415 -5.66 3.65 2.26
C HIS A 415 -5.25 4.38 0.98
N ASN A 416 -4.05 4.09 0.48
CA ASN A 416 -3.42 4.80 -0.64
C ASN A 416 -3.83 4.33 -2.06
N ILE A 417 -4.74 3.35 -2.19
CA ILE A 417 -5.27 2.88 -3.51
C ILE A 417 -5.63 4.02 -4.48
N PRO A 418 -6.32 5.11 -4.07
CA PRO A 418 -6.65 6.19 -5.00
C PRO A 418 -5.40 6.81 -5.66
N LEU A 419 -4.33 7.00 -4.90
CA LEU A 419 -3.05 7.53 -5.40
C LEU A 419 -2.37 6.52 -6.32
N LEU A 420 -2.30 5.24 -5.90
CA LEU A 420 -1.73 4.18 -6.72
C LEU A 420 -2.43 4.09 -8.08
N ARG A 421 -3.77 4.13 -8.07
CA ARG A 421 -4.58 4.05 -9.28
C ARG A 421 -4.30 5.18 -10.25
N GLU A 422 -4.12 6.39 -9.73
CA GLU A 422 -3.78 7.57 -10.53
C GLU A 422 -2.37 7.50 -11.10
N ILE A 423 -1.37 7.08 -10.31
CA ILE A 423 0.01 6.91 -10.77
C ILE A 423 0.07 5.94 -11.96
N ILE A 424 -0.62 4.80 -11.86
CA ILE A 424 -0.58 3.73 -12.88
C ILE A 424 -1.09 4.21 -14.25
N VAL A 425 -2.06 5.12 -14.30
CA VAL A 425 -2.59 5.68 -15.55
C VAL A 425 -1.98 7.02 -15.96
N HIS A 426 -1.15 7.61 -15.10
CA HIS A 426 -0.58 8.92 -15.38
C HIS A 426 0.31 8.87 -16.63
N PRO A 427 0.16 9.79 -17.61
CA PRO A 427 0.88 9.73 -18.89
C PRO A 427 2.39 9.62 -18.76
N ARG A 428 3.00 10.33 -17.79
CA ARG A 428 4.45 10.24 -17.51
C ARG A 428 4.85 8.84 -17.05
N PHE A 429 4.09 8.19 -16.17
CA PHE A 429 4.36 6.83 -15.73
C PHE A 429 4.17 5.81 -16.87
N VAL A 430 3.11 5.96 -17.67
CA VAL A 430 2.85 5.11 -18.85
C VAL A 430 3.96 5.23 -19.90
N SER A 431 4.47 6.43 -20.15
CA SER A 431 5.60 6.65 -21.07
C SER A 431 6.95 6.19 -20.51
N GLY A 432 7.05 5.97 -19.19
CA GLY A 432 8.29 5.67 -18.50
C GLY A 432 9.14 6.91 -18.18
N ASP A 433 8.67 8.13 -18.44
CA ASP A 433 9.32 9.39 -18.04
C ASP A 433 9.11 9.64 -16.53
N ILE A 434 9.96 9.01 -15.71
CA ILE A 434 9.85 9.05 -14.24
C ILE A 434 11.21 9.33 -13.61
N SER A 435 11.17 9.90 -12.41
CA SER A 435 12.33 10.18 -11.56
C SER A 435 11.93 10.00 -10.10
N THR A 436 12.88 10.07 -9.18
CA THR A 436 12.61 10.11 -7.72
C THR A 436 11.77 11.32 -7.27
N LYS A 437 11.60 12.33 -8.13
CA LYS A 437 10.78 13.52 -7.89
C LYS A 437 9.40 13.46 -8.55
N PHE A 438 8.99 12.32 -9.10
CA PHE A 438 7.72 12.18 -9.81
C PHE A 438 6.52 12.70 -9.00
N LEU A 439 6.35 12.27 -7.75
CA LEU A 439 5.20 12.68 -6.92
C LEU A 439 5.15 14.20 -6.65
N PRO A 440 6.23 14.85 -6.15
CA PRO A 440 6.19 16.30 -5.94
C PRO A 440 6.06 17.10 -7.24
N GLU A 441 6.56 16.61 -8.38
CA GLU A 441 6.38 17.28 -9.67
C GLU A 441 4.95 17.18 -10.23
N VAL A 442 4.34 15.99 -10.11
CA VAL A 442 3.00 15.74 -10.65
C VAL A 442 1.91 16.29 -9.72
N TYR A 443 2.16 16.29 -8.41
CA TYR A 443 1.21 16.72 -7.39
C TYR A 443 1.84 17.76 -6.44
N PRO A 444 2.22 18.96 -6.92
CA PRO A 444 2.88 19.96 -6.09
C PRO A 444 2.02 20.43 -4.91
N ASP A 445 0.70 20.48 -5.09
CA ASP A 445 -0.27 20.92 -4.07
C ASP A 445 -0.93 19.76 -3.31
N GLY A 446 -0.32 18.58 -3.30
CA GLY A 446 -0.96 17.38 -2.74
C GLY A 446 -1.82 16.61 -3.75
N PHE A 447 -2.12 15.35 -3.40
CA PHE A 447 -3.04 14.53 -4.18
C PHE A 447 -4.49 14.94 -3.94
N LYS A 448 -5.22 15.27 -5.02
CA LYS A 448 -6.60 15.76 -4.97
C LYS A 448 -7.63 14.76 -5.47
N GLY A 449 -7.23 13.51 -5.73
CA GLY A 449 -8.07 12.51 -6.38
C GLY A 449 -8.07 12.62 -7.89
N HIS A 450 -8.76 11.68 -8.53
CA HIS A 450 -8.93 11.61 -9.96
C HIS A 450 -9.85 12.71 -10.48
N MET A 451 -9.39 13.41 -11.51
CA MET A 451 -10.14 14.49 -12.16
C MET A 451 -10.99 13.94 -13.31
N LEU A 452 -12.30 13.83 -13.09
CA LEU A 452 -13.23 13.27 -14.07
C LEU A 452 -13.25 14.08 -15.37
N THR A 453 -13.07 13.40 -16.50
CA THR A 453 -13.41 13.94 -17.82
C THR A 453 -14.94 14.11 -17.95
N ALA A 454 -15.38 14.84 -18.99
CA ALA A 454 -16.82 15.01 -19.24
C ALA A 454 -17.55 13.67 -19.45
N GLY A 455 -16.91 12.71 -20.13
CA GLY A 455 -17.45 11.37 -20.34
C GLY A 455 -17.54 10.56 -19.04
N GLU A 456 -16.46 10.51 -18.27
CA GLU A 456 -16.40 9.81 -16.98
C GLU A 456 -17.37 10.39 -15.95
N ARG A 457 -17.56 11.72 -15.95
CA ARG A 457 -18.60 12.37 -15.14
C ARG A 457 -19.99 11.86 -15.54
N ARG A 458 -20.29 11.76 -16.83
CA ARG A 458 -21.58 11.20 -17.30
C ARG A 458 -21.73 9.73 -16.92
N GLU A 459 -20.67 8.92 -17.03
CA GLU A 459 -20.67 7.52 -16.57
C GLU A 459 -21.01 7.42 -15.07
N LEU A 460 -20.38 8.26 -14.24
CA LEU A 460 -20.59 8.28 -12.79
C LEU A 460 -22.02 8.72 -12.42
N LEU A 461 -22.51 9.82 -13.02
CA LEU A 461 -23.86 10.34 -12.79
C LEU A 461 -24.92 9.32 -13.20
N ALA A 462 -24.76 8.70 -14.38
CA ALA A 462 -25.67 7.67 -14.87
C ALA A 462 -25.70 6.45 -13.93
N THR A 463 -24.53 6.04 -13.44
CA THR A 463 -24.41 4.91 -12.51
C THR A 463 -25.08 5.21 -11.16
N ALA A 464 -24.87 6.41 -10.61
CA ALA A 464 -25.52 6.82 -9.35
C ALA A 464 -27.05 6.86 -9.49
N ALA A 465 -27.55 7.39 -10.61
CA ALA A 465 -28.98 7.42 -10.93
C ALA A 465 -29.57 6.01 -11.05
N ALA A 466 -28.92 5.12 -11.81
CA ALA A 466 -29.35 3.74 -11.96
C ALA A 466 -29.30 2.97 -10.62
N LEU A 467 -28.27 3.18 -9.81
CA LEU A 467 -28.16 2.59 -8.46
C LEU A 467 -29.30 3.06 -7.54
N TYR A 468 -29.62 4.35 -7.58
CA TYR A 468 -30.72 4.93 -6.81
C TYR A 468 -32.06 4.29 -7.20
N VAL A 469 -32.35 4.20 -8.51
CA VAL A 469 -33.59 3.58 -9.00
C VAL A 469 -33.63 2.09 -8.66
N ALA A 470 -32.53 1.36 -8.80
CA ALA A 470 -32.45 -0.05 -8.42
C ALA A 470 -32.76 -0.25 -6.92
N ALA A 471 -32.22 0.63 -6.06
CA ALA A 471 -32.48 0.62 -4.62
C ALA A 471 -33.94 0.94 -4.29
N GLN A 472 -34.52 1.97 -4.91
CA GLN A 472 -35.93 2.34 -4.74
C GLN A 472 -36.87 1.18 -5.13
N LEU A 473 -36.63 0.57 -6.29
CA LEU A 473 -37.43 -0.57 -6.77
C LEU A 473 -37.27 -1.80 -5.88
N ARG A 474 -36.10 -2.01 -5.27
CA ARG A 474 -35.90 -3.07 -4.28
C ARG A 474 -36.67 -2.79 -2.98
N SER A 475 -36.71 -1.53 -2.52
CA SER A 475 -37.44 -1.12 -1.31
C SER A 475 -38.96 -1.25 -1.44
N GLN A 476 -39.50 -1.22 -2.67
CA GLN A 476 -40.91 -1.46 -2.95
C GLN A 476 -41.31 -2.95 -2.88
N LYS A 477 -40.33 -3.86 -2.83
CA LYS A 477 -40.57 -5.31 -2.72
C LYS A 477 -40.57 -5.74 -1.26
N PHE A 478 -41.76 -6.01 -0.73
CA PHE A 478 -41.97 -6.54 0.62
C PHE A 478 -42.00 -8.07 0.60
N LEU A 479 -41.42 -8.71 1.62
CA LEU A 479 -41.33 -10.19 1.72
C LEU A 479 -42.49 -10.83 2.50
N GLY A 480 -43.50 -10.05 2.92
CA GLY A 480 -44.64 -10.54 3.70
C GLY A 480 -45.95 -9.88 3.29
N ASP A 481 -47.06 -10.39 3.85
CA ASP A 481 -48.40 -9.90 3.57
C ASP A 481 -48.60 -8.50 4.15
N LEU A 482 -48.82 -7.54 3.26
CA LEU A 482 -49.11 -6.17 3.63
C LEU A 482 -50.55 -6.09 4.15
N ARG A 483 -50.74 -5.42 5.30
CA ARG A 483 -52.09 -5.15 5.85
C ARG A 483 -52.94 -4.27 4.93
N VAL A 484 -52.33 -3.61 3.95
CA VAL A 484 -52.97 -2.73 2.98
C VAL A 484 -52.55 -3.17 1.59
N SER A 485 -53.53 -3.30 0.69
CA SER A 485 -53.27 -3.62 -0.71
C SER A 485 -52.51 -2.47 -1.36
N ILE A 486 -51.25 -2.69 -1.72
CA ILE A 486 -50.44 -1.72 -2.46
C ILE A 486 -50.54 -2.07 -3.94
N VAL A 487 -51.01 -1.15 -4.77
CA VAL A 487 -50.85 -1.24 -6.23
C VAL A 487 -49.40 -0.84 -6.53
N PRO A 488 -48.53 -1.74 -6.99
CA PRO A 488 -47.19 -1.35 -7.39
C PRO A 488 -47.31 -0.46 -8.62
N ALA A 489 -46.94 0.81 -8.50
CA ALA A 489 -46.77 1.63 -9.69
C ALA A 489 -45.52 1.11 -10.42
N GLU A 490 -45.70 0.37 -11.52
CA GLU A 490 -44.61 0.05 -12.44
C GLU A 490 -44.18 1.33 -13.17
N SER A 491 -43.44 2.20 -12.48
CA SER A 491 -42.74 3.28 -13.16
C SER A 491 -41.61 2.68 -13.98
N ARG A 492 -41.53 3.06 -15.25
CA ARG A 492 -40.42 2.70 -16.16
C ARG A 492 -39.54 3.90 -16.51
N GLN A 493 -39.93 5.09 -16.05
CA GLN A 493 -39.26 6.36 -16.30
C GLN A 493 -39.19 7.18 -15.01
N TRP A 494 -38.07 7.88 -14.80
CA TRP A 494 -37.84 8.74 -13.66
C TRP A 494 -37.17 10.04 -14.11
N GLU A 495 -37.60 11.16 -13.54
CA GLU A 495 -36.88 12.43 -13.63
C GLU A 495 -36.14 12.65 -12.31
N LEU A 496 -34.81 12.58 -12.37
CA LEU A 496 -33.93 12.71 -11.22
C LEU A 496 -33.04 13.95 -11.34
N CYS A 497 -32.51 14.34 -10.21
CA CYS A 497 -31.51 15.38 -10.06
C CYS A 497 -30.34 14.78 -9.30
N VAL A 498 -29.14 14.81 -9.88
CA VAL A 498 -27.92 14.36 -9.19
C VAL A 498 -27.02 15.56 -8.93
N GLU A 499 -26.70 15.75 -7.66
CA GLU A 499 -25.71 16.71 -7.21
C GLU A 499 -24.36 16.00 -7.12
N LEU A 500 -23.33 16.59 -7.75
CA LEU A 500 -21.94 16.17 -7.67
C LEU A 500 -21.10 17.44 -7.47
N ASP A 501 -20.33 17.49 -6.38
CA ASP A 501 -19.61 18.68 -5.93
C ASP A 501 -20.55 19.89 -5.80
N LYS A 502 -20.36 20.95 -6.61
CA LYS A 502 -21.23 22.13 -6.71
C LYS A 502 -22.17 22.09 -7.92
N GLY A 503 -22.08 21.04 -8.74
CA GLY A 503 -22.88 20.85 -9.95
C GLY A 503 -24.20 20.17 -9.67
N VAL A 504 -25.25 20.59 -10.39
CA VAL A 504 -26.59 20.00 -10.31
C VAL A 504 -26.99 19.55 -11.72
N HIS A 505 -27.27 18.26 -11.88
CA HIS A 505 -27.54 17.63 -13.18
C HIS A 505 -28.94 17.04 -13.22
N MET A 506 -29.74 17.45 -14.20
CA MET A 506 -31.07 16.90 -14.45
C MET A 506 -30.97 15.69 -15.37
N LEU A 507 -31.66 14.61 -15.02
CA LEU A 507 -31.48 13.30 -15.63
C LEU A 507 -32.83 12.64 -15.92
N GLY A 508 -32.99 12.12 -17.13
CA GLY A 508 -34.07 11.21 -17.47
C GLY A 508 -33.58 9.76 -17.37
N VAL A 509 -34.13 8.95 -16.49
CA VAL A 509 -33.79 7.52 -16.37
C VAL A 509 -34.93 6.69 -16.94
N SER A 510 -34.63 5.77 -17.84
CA SER A 510 -35.56 4.75 -18.31
C SER A 510 -34.99 3.35 -18.07
N ARG A 511 -35.86 2.38 -17.76
CA ARG A 511 -35.44 1.01 -17.41
C ARG A 511 -36.09 -0.03 -18.31
N ALA A 512 -35.27 -0.95 -18.82
CA ALA A 512 -35.70 -2.17 -19.50
C ALA A 512 -34.97 -3.39 -18.91
N GLY A 513 -35.68 -4.22 -18.13
CA GLY A 513 -35.06 -5.38 -17.46
C GLY A 513 -34.03 -4.95 -16.42
N ASN A 514 -32.76 -5.32 -16.58
CA ASN A 514 -31.65 -4.87 -15.72
C ASN A 514 -30.82 -3.74 -16.34
N ASN A 515 -31.25 -3.23 -17.50
CA ASN A 515 -30.58 -2.16 -18.22
C ASN A 515 -31.29 -0.84 -17.94
N TYR A 516 -30.49 0.20 -17.73
CA TYR A 516 -30.92 1.57 -17.48
C TYR A 516 -30.32 2.44 -18.57
N THR A 517 -31.18 3.21 -19.25
CA THR A 517 -30.74 4.25 -20.18
C THR A 517 -30.96 5.59 -19.49
N VAL A 518 -29.87 6.31 -19.27
CA VAL A 518 -29.86 7.61 -18.59
C VAL A 518 -29.55 8.71 -19.60
N GLU A 519 -30.42 9.70 -19.70
CA GLU A 519 -30.25 10.88 -20.53
C GLU A 519 -29.73 12.04 -19.68
N ILE A 520 -28.58 12.59 -20.06
CA ILE A 520 -27.84 13.65 -19.34
C ILE A 520 -27.37 14.66 -20.38
N ASP A 521 -27.75 15.94 -20.23
CA ASP A 521 -27.32 17.02 -21.14
C ASP A 521 -27.55 16.71 -22.64
N GLY A 522 -28.60 15.94 -22.96
CA GLY A 522 -28.96 15.52 -24.33
C GLY A 522 -28.20 14.29 -24.85
N GLU A 523 -27.25 13.74 -24.09
CA GLU A 523 -26.57 12.48 -24.40
C GLU A 523 -27.19 11.30 -23.64
N LYS A 524 -27.13 10.11 -24.24
CA LYS A 524 -27.62 8.86 -23.62
C LYS A 524 -26.47 7.99 -23.16
N VAL A 525 -26.54 7.52 -21.92
CA VAL A 525 -25.63 6.57 -21.30
C VAL A 525 -26.39 5.31 -20.95
N GLU A 526 -25.93 4.18 -21.47
CA GLU A 526 -26.50 2.87 -21.16
C GLU A 526 -25.71 2.21 -20.02
N VAL A 527 -26.39 1.88 -18.93
CA VAL A 527 -25.81 1.21 -17.76
C VAL A 527 -26.53 -0.11 -17.54
N SER A 528 -25.79 -1.21 -17.54
CA SER A 528 -26.33 -2.56 -17.33
C SER A 528 -25.48 -3.32 -16.31
N GLY A 529 -26.09 -4.25 -15.57
CA GLY A 529 -25.34 -5.07 -14.61
C GLY A 529 -26.22 -5.79 -13.61
N GLU A 530 -25.60 -6.62 -12.78
CA GLU A 530 -26.25 -7.26 -11.64
C GLU A 530 -26.22 -6.30 -10.44
N TRP A 531 -27.33 -5.58 -10.24
CA TRP A 531 -27.49 -4.59 -9.16
C TRP A 531 -27.64 -5.26 -7.78
N ASN A 532 -26.60 -5.96 -7.32
CA ASN A 532 -26.54 -6.54 -5.99
C ASN A 532 -26.17 -5.47 -4.96
N LEU A 533 -27.20 -4.93 -4.32
CA LEU A 533 -27.08 -3.83 -3.36
C LEU A 533 -26.36 -4.21 -2.05
N ALA A 534 -26.05 -5.49 -1.83
CA ALA A 534 -25.29 -5.98 -0.69
C ALA A 534 -23.82 -6.26 -1.03
N SER A 535 -23.47 -6.28 -2.32
CA SER A 535 -22.09 -6.47 -2.76
C SER A 535 -21.28 -5.20 -2.57
N ALA A 536 -20.03 -5.32 -2.12
CA ALA A 536 -19.10 -4.19 -2.04
C ALA A 536 -18.65 -3.71 -3.42
N LEU A 537 -18.45 -4.66 -4.34
CA LEU A 537 -18.14 -4.42 -5.74
C LEU A 537 -19.44 -4.39 -6.55
N LEU A 538 -19.54 -3.41 -7.43
CA LEU A 538 -20.64 -3.20 -8.36
C LEU A 538 -20.10 -3.37 -9.79
N PRO A 539 -20.08 -4.60 -10.34
CA PRO A 539 -19.70 -4.85 -11.71
C PRO A 539 -20.81 -4.43 -12.66
N ILE A 540 -20.52 -3.47 -13.52
CA ILE A 540 -21.46 -2.90 -14.47
C ILE A 540 -20.81 -2.70 -15.83
N THR A 541 -21.65 -2.63 -16.86
CA THR A 541 -21.25 -2.28 -18.21
C THR A 541 -21.88 -0.94 -18.55
N ILE A 542 -21.03 0.05 -18.84
CA ILE A 542 -21.42 1.41 -19.21
C ILE A 542 -21.05 1.63 -20.68
N ASN A 543 -22.02 1.88 -21.56
CA ASN A 543 -21.82 2.02 -23.01
C ASN A 543 -21.00 0.86 -23.62
N GLY A 544 -21.25 -0.37 -23.18
CA GLY A 544 -20.49 -1.57 -23.61
C GLY A 544 -19.14 -1.78 -22.93
N LYS A 545 -18.64 -0.82 -22.13
CA LYS A 545 -17.38 -0.93 -21.38
C LYS A 545 -17.62 -1.47 -19.97
N HIS A 546 -16.93 -2.55 -19.63
CA HIS A 546 -16.98 -3.12 -18.27
C HIS A 546 -16.26 -2.20 -17.27
N ARG A 547 -16.92 -1.91 -16.14
CA ARG A 547 -16.44 -1.07 -15.04
C ARG A 547 -16.79 -1.74 -13.71
N ASN A 548 -15.87 -1.67 -12.76
CA ASN A 548 -16.13 -2.07 -11.38
C ASN A 548 -16.09 -0.81 -10.51
N LEU A 549 -17.22 -0.52 -9.87
CA LEU A 549 -17.33 0.55 -8.89
C LEU A 549 -17.50 -0.04 -7.50
N GLN A 550 -17.30 0.77 -6.47
CA GLN A 550 -17.62 0.38 -5.10
C GLN A 550 -18.63 1.35 -4.51
N CYS A 551 -19.71 0.83 -3.92
CA CYS A 551 -20.67 1.65 -3.19
C CYS A 551 -20.22 1.74 -1.72
N LEU A 552 -19.73 2.90 -1.31
CA LEU A 552 -19.20 3.13 0.05
C LEU A 552 -20.32 3.51 1.04
N LEU A 553 -21.28 4.28 0.56
CA LEU A 553 -22.40 4.80 1.37
C LEU A 553 -23.64 4.90 0.49
N ARG A 554 -24.80 4.56 1.06
CA ARG A 554 -26.11 4.89 0.50
C ARG A 554 -27.08 5.18 1.63
N THR A 555 -27.71 6.34 1.62
CA THR A 555 -28.73 6.72 2.61
C THR A 555 -30.11 6.83 1.97
N ALA A 556 -31.15 6.80 2.81
CA ALA A 556 -32.52 7.03 2.36
C ALA A 556 -32.75 8.47 1.85
N ALA A 557 -31.91 9.42 2.25
CA ALA A 557 -31.94 10.81 1.79
C ALA A 557 -31.36 11.00 0.38
N GLY A 558 -30.93 9.92 -0.28
CA GLY A 558 -30.36 9.95 -1.62
C GLY A 558 -28.86 10.23 -1.66
N GLU A 559 -28.19 10.31 -0.51
CA GLU A 559 -26.73 10.44 -0.48
C GLU A 559 -26.11 9.10 -0.88
N ILE A 560 -25.22 9.15 -1.86
CA ILE A 560 -24.49 8.00 -2.37
C ILE A 560 -23.02 8.38 -2.43
N THR A 561 -22.15 7.55 -1.87
CA THR A 561 -20.70 7.68 -2.10
C THR A 561 -20.24 6.51 -2.96
N LEU A 562 -19.75 6.81 -4.16
CA LEU A 562 -19.21 5.82 -5.09
C LEU A 562 -17.70 5.98 -5.20
N GLN A 563 -16.97 4.88 -5.06
CA GLN A 563 -15.59 4.82 -5.51
C GLN A 563 -15.56 4.44 -6.99
N TYR A 564 -14.95 5.29 -7.80
CA TYR A 564 -14.82 5.14 -9.24
C TYR A 564 -13.43 5.60 -9.67
N LEU A 565 -12.72 4.79 -10.46
CA LEU A 565 -11.34 5.03 -10.88
C LEU A 565 -10.42 5.35 -9.67
N GLY A 566 -10.54 4.52 -8.62
CA GLY A 566 -9.83 4.69 -7.35
C GLY A 566 -10.33 5.82 -6.44
N THR A 567 -11.00 6.85 -6.96
CA THR A 567 -11.40 8.04 -6.20
C THR A 567 -12.82 7.95 -5.66
N SER A 568 -13.04 8.48 -4.46
CA SER A 568 -14.35 8.49 -3.81
C SER A 568 -15.10 9.77 -4.14
N PHE A 569 -16.27 9.64 -4.79
CA PHE A 569 -17.14 10.75 -5.15
C PHE A 569 -18.40 10.72 -4.28
N LYS A 570 -18.74 11.86 -3.70
CA LYS A 570 -19.98 12.06 -2.94
C LYS A 570 -21.03 12.64 -3.87
N LEU A 571 -22.14 11.94 -4.01
CA LEU A 571 -23.27 12.31 -4.85
C LEU A 571 -24.53 12.39 -4.01
N ARG A 572 -25.49 13.21 -4.44
CA ARG A 572 -26.84 13.20 -3.89
C ARG A 572 -27.86 13.06 -5.01
N VAL A 573 -28.61 11.97 -5.00
CA VAL A 573 -29.63 11.65 -6.00
C VAL A 573 -31.02 11.95 -5.44
N LEU A 574 -31.72 12.90 -6.05
CA LEU A 574 -33.02 13.38 -5.63
C LEU A 574 -34.05 13.21 -6.75
N SER A 575 -35.33 13.09 -6.39
CA SER A 575 -36.39 13.32 -7.36
C SER A 575 -36.46 14.81 -7.73
N LYS A 576 -37.03 15.13 -8.89
CA LYS A 576 -37.25 16.53 -9.30
C LYS A 576 -37.92 17.40 -8.23
N LEU A 577 -38.96 16.87 -7.57
CA LEU A 577 -39.64 17.58 -6.49
C LEU A 577 -38.74 17.77 -5.27
N ALA A 578 -38.02 16.72 -4.86
CA ALA A 578 -37.11 16.81 -3.71
C ALA A 578 -35.96 17.81 -3.96
N ALA A 579 -35.41 17.85 -5.16
CA ALA A 579 -34.40 18.82 -5.55
C ALA A 579 -34.93 20.26 -5.54
N TYR A 580 -36.17 20.48 -6.01
CA TYR A 580 -36.82 21.78 -5.92
C TYR A 580 -36.97 22.23 -4.45
N LEU A 581 -37.45 21.34 -3.58
CA LEU A 581 -37.66 21.64 -2.16
C LEU A 581 -36.34 21.81 -1.38
N SER A 582 -35.29 21.08 -1.76
CA SER A 582 -33.96 21.14 -1.11
C SER A 582 -33.37 22.55 -1.11
N LYS A 583 -33.72 23.38 -2.11
CA LYS A 583 -33.30 24.79 -2.19
C LYS A 583 -33.78 25.67 -1.03
N HIS A 584 -34.82 25.22 -0.31
CA HIS A 584 -35.34 25.91 0.86
C HIS A 584 -34.73 25.41 2.18
N MET A 585 -33.84 24.41 2.14
CA MET A 585 -33.15 23.91 3.33
C MET A 585 -32.02 24.87 3.73
N PRO A 586 -31.91 25.27 5.01
CA PRO A 586 -30.79 26.07 5.48
C PRO A 586 -29.44 25.39 5.25
N GLU A 587 -28.44 26.16 4.81
CA GLU A 587 -27.08 25.69 4.70
C GLU A 587 -26.49 25.45 6.10
N LYS A 588 -25.89 24.28 6.32
CA LYS A 588 -25.22 23.99 7.59
C LYS A 588 -23.88 24.71 7.59
N ILE A 589 -23.74 25.71 8.45
CA ILE A 589 -22.48 26.41 8.67
C ILE A 589 -21.52 25.43 9.37
N PRO A 590 -20.32 25.15 8.82
CA PRO A 590 -19.33 24.34 9.49
C PRO A 590 -18.92 24.98 10.82
N GLU A 591 -18.73 24.17 11.87
CA GLU A 591 -18.19 24.67 13.13
C GLU A 591 -16.73 25.12 12.96
N ASP A 592 -16.39 26.32 13.42
CA ASP A 592 -15.02 26.82 13.42
C ASP A 592 -14.20 26.07 14.48
N THR A 593 -13.25 25.25 14.03
CA THR A 593 -12.34 24.48 14.88
C THR A 593 -10.94 25.06 14.93
N SER A 594 -10.69 26.25 14.38
CA SER A 594 -9.35 26.87 14.30
C SER A 594 -8.69 27.15 15.66
N SER A 595 -9.50 27.26 16.72
CA SER A 595 -9.03 27.43 18.10
C SER A 595 -8.68 26.11 18.79
N ILE A 596 -8.84 24.97 18.11
CA ILE A 596 -8.70 23.65 18.73
C ILE A 596 -7.79 22.78 17.87
N LEU A 597 -6.58 22.54 18.34
CA LEU A 597 -5.67 21.58 17.73
C LEU A 597 -6.02 20.17 18.22
N ARG A 598 -6.53 19.36 17.29
CA ARG A 598 -6.80 17.94 17.50
C ARG A 598 -5.73 17.09 16.83
N SER A 599 -5.51 15.90 17.37
CA SER A 599 -4.61 14.93 16.77
C SER A 599 -5.16 14.47 15.42
N PRO A 600 -4.44 14.66 14.31
CA PRO A 600 -4.93 14.29 12.98
C PRO A 600 -4.79 12.80 12.73
N MET A 601 -4.01 12.11 13.58
CA MET A 601 -3.75 10.68 13.50
C MET A 601 -3.53 10.10 14.90
N PRO A 602 -3.79 8.82 15.11
CA PRO A 602 -3.42 8.15 16.35
C PRO A 602 -1.91 7.88 16.41
N GLY A 603 -1.29 8.07 17.58
CA GLY A 603 0.15 7.90 17.75
C GLY A 603 0.62 8.14 19.17
N SER A 604 1.94 8.15 19.38
CA SER A 604 2.57 8.53 20.64
C SER A 604 3.16 9.93 20.53
N VAL A 605 2.89 10.79 21.51
CA VAL A 605 3.45 12.14 21.56
C VAL A 605 4.92 12.04 21.94
N VAL A 606 5.82 12.45 21.06
CA VAL A 606 7.27 12.41 21.29
C VAL A 606 7.73 13.66 22.02
N ALA A 607 7.24 14.82 21.58
CA ALA A 607 7.63 16.11 22.12
C ALA A 607 6.43 17.05 22.15
N VAL A 608 6.40 17.94 23.14
CA VAL A 608 5.46 19.05 23.23
C VAL A 608 6.32 20.31 23.39
N SER A 609 6.23 21.19 22.40
CA SER A 609 7.12 22.34 22.21
C SER A 609 6.56 23.64 22.81
N VAL A 610 5.33 23.60 23.35
CA VAL A 610 4.62 24.77 23.91
C VAL A 610 4.02 24.49 25.27
N LYS A 611 3.76 25.55 26.05
CA LYS A 611 3.11 25.52 27.36
C LYS A 611 1.88 26.43 27.40
N PRO A 612 0.91 26.16 28.30
CA PRO A 612 -0.17 27.10 28.55
C PRO A 612 0.36 28.51 28.85
N GLY A 613 -0.12 29.49 28.12
CA GLY A 613 0.31 30.89 28.21
C GLY A 613 1.28 31.36 27.12
N ASP A 614 1.89 30.44 26.36
CA ASP A 614 2.84 30.79 25.30
C ASP A 614 2.12 31.43 24.09
N ASN A 615 2.75 32.40 23.43
CA ASN A 615 2.28 32.91 22.15
C ASN A 615 2.89 32.05 21.03
N VAL A 616 2.04 31.55 20.14
CA VAL A 616 2.44 30.76 18.97
C VAL A 616 2.11 31.53 17.69
N ALA A 617 3.06 31.56 16.74
CA ALA A 617 2.83 32.08 15.40
C ALA A 617 2.15 31.02 14.52
N GLU A 618 1.41 31.47 13.50
CA GLU A 618 0.90 30.57 12.46
C GLU A 618 2.04 29.75 11.84
N GLY A 619 1.85 28.43 11.73
CA GLY A 619 2.87 27.50 11.26
C GLY A 619 3.93 27.10 12.29
N GLN A 620 3.94 27.69 13.49
CA GLN A 620 4.87 27.30 14.56
C GLN A 620 4.53 25.89 15.08
N GLU A 621 5.56 25.06 15.29
CA GLU A 621 5.41 23.73 15.88
C GLU A 621 4.89 23.79 17.33
N ILE A 622 3.87 22.98 17.59
CA ILE A 622 3.21 22.82 18.89
C ILE A 622 3.64 21.50 19.55
N CYS A 623 3.57 20.39 18.83
CA CYS A 623 3.97 19.08 19.32
C CYS A 623 4.35 18.13 18.18
N VAL A 624 5.03 17.04 18.51
CA VAL A 624 5.44 16.01 17.55
C VAL A 624 4.78 14.69 17.93
N ILE A 625 4.06 14.09 16.99
CA ILE A 625 3.42 12.78 17.17
C ILE A 625 4.15 11.77 16.31
N GLU A 626 4.57 10.66 16.92
CA GLU A 626 5.11 9.50 16.24
C GLU A 626 4.04 8.43 16.10
N ALA A 627 3.78 8.03 14.86
CA ALA A 627 3.00 6.83 14.56
C ALA A 627 3.78 6.00 13.54
N MET A 628 3.81 4.68 13.72
CA MET A 628 4.43 3.76 12.77
C MET A 628 5.87 4.13 12.37
N LYS A 629 6.67 4.59 13.35
CA LYS A 629 8.07 5.06 13.18
C LYS A 629 8.24 6.33 12.32
N MET A 630 7.16 7.04 12.04
CA MET A 630 7.16 8.34 11.39
C MET A 630 6.75 9.44 12.37
N GLN A 631 7.57 10.48 12.46
CA GLN A 631 7.29 11.66 13.27
C GLN A 631 6.59 12.72 12.42
N ASN A 632 5.47 13.23 12.90
CA ASN A 632 4.72 14.31 12.28
C ASN A 632 4.68 15.50 13.24
N SER A 633 5.19 16.64 12.78
CA SER A 633 5.12 17.91 13.49
C SER A 633 3.73 18.52 13.32
N MET A 634 3.10 18.87 14.44
CA MET A 634 1.82 19.55 14.51
C MET A 634 2.07 21.04 14.64
N THR A 635 1.46 21.85 13.78
CA THR A 635 1.67 23.31 13.75
C THR A 635 0.41 24.10 14.09
N ALA A 636 0.59 25.33 14.55
CA ALA A 636 -0.52 26.25 14.84
C ALA A 636 -1.20 26.70 13.55
N ALA A 637 -2.53 26.58 13.47
CA ALA A 637 -3.31 27.00 12.31
C ALA A 637 -3.48 28.54 12.21
N LYS A 638 -3.26 29.26 13.30
CA LYS A 638 -3.31 30.72 13.39
C LYS A 638 -2.37 31.20 14.48
N THR A 639 -1.98 32.47 14.40
CA THR A 639 -1.26 33.15 15.49
C THR A 639 -2.22 33.35 16.67
N ALA A 640 -1.91 32.75 17.81
CA ALA A 640 -2.76 32.77 19.01
C ALA A 640 -1.96 32.48 20.28
N LYS A 641 -2.60 32.65 21.43
CA LYS A 641 -2.04 32.27 22.73
C LYS A 641 -2.53 30.86 23.10
N VAL A 642 -1.64 30.04 23.64
CA VAL A 642 -1.98 28.69 24.08
C VAL A 642 -2.81 28.76 25.35
N LYS A 643 -4.06 28.32 25.28
CA LYS A 643 -4.99 28.31 26.42
C LYS A 643 -4.74 27.10 27.32
N SER A 644 -4.67 25.90 26.75
CA SER A 644 -4.44 24.66 27.49
C SER A 644 -3.76 23.60 26.62
N VAL A 645 -2.94 22.77 27.26
CA VAL A 645 -2.26 21.62 26.65
C VAL A 645 -2.75 20.36 27.34
N HIS A 646 -3.27 19.42 26.56
CA HIS A 646 -3.96 18.21 27.01
C HIS A 646 -3.13 16.92 26.80
N CYS A 647 -1.91 17.04 26.28
CA CYS A 647 -1.01 15.92 26.05
C CYS A 647 0.39 16.16 26.62
N LYS A 648 1.12 15.08 26.92
CA LYS A 648 2.51 15.09 27.39
C LYS A 648 3.36 14.14 26.55
N ALA A 649 4.67 14.36 26.54
CA ALA A 649 5.60 13.42 25.92
C ALA A 649 5.47 12.02 26.55
N GLY A 650 5.35 11.00 25.72
CA GLY A 650 5.07 9.61 26.08
C GLY A 650 3.59 9.21 26.04
N ASP A 651 2.65 10.16 25.99
CA ASP A 651 1.22 9.84 25.93
C ASP A 651 0.84 9.19 24.60
N THR A 652 -0.18 8.33 24.61
CA THR A 652 -0.81 7.79 23.40
C THR A 652 -2.09 8.56 23.13
N VAL A 653 -2.25 9.09 21.91
CA VAL A 653 -3.42 9.86 21.47
C VAL A 653 -4.11 9.17 20.30
N GLY A 654 -5.43 9.28 20.23
CA GLY A 654 -6.30 8.84 19.13
C GLY A 654 -6.55 9.93 18.07
N GLU A 655 -7.25 9.59 16.99
CA GLU A 655 -7.63 10.55 15.95
C GLU A 655 -8.76 11.44 16.48
N GLY A 656 -8.62 12.74 16.34
CA GLY A 656 -9.57 13.73 16.86
C GLY A 656 -9.40 14.07 18.33
N ASP A 657 -8.48 13.42 19.06
CA ASP A 657 -8.20 13.74 20.45
C ASP A 657 -7.69 15.18 20.58
N LEU A 658 -8.16 15.88 21.62
CA LEU A 658 -7.76 17.25 21.89
C LEU A 658 -6.30 17.28 22.34
N LEU A 659 -5.44 18.00 21.60
CA LEU A 659 -4.04 18.19 21.96
C LEU A 659 -3.83 19.53 22.66
N VAL A 660 -4.25 20.61 22.00
CA VAL A 660 -4.01 21.98 22.47
C VAL A 660 -5.22 22.85 22.12
N GLU A 661 -5.66 23.68 23.06
CA GLU A 661 -6.60 24.78 22.78
C GLU A 661 -5.82 26.09 22.64
N LEU A 662 -6.19 26.88 21.64
CA LEU A 662 -5.72 28.22 21.37
C LEU A 662 -6.83 29.23 21.69
N GLU A 663 -6.46 30.43 22.13
CA GLU A 663 -7.40 31.54 22.37
C GLU A 663 -8.01 32.09 21.07
#